data_AF-A0A1Y0MAV2-F1
#
_entry.id   AF-A0A1Y0MAV2-F1
#
_cell.length_a   1.000
_cell.length_b   1.000
_cell.length_c   1.000
_cell.angle_alpha   90.00
_cell.angle_beta   90.00
_cell.angle_gamma   90.00
#
_symmetry.space_group_name_H-M   'P 1'
#
loop_
_entity.id
_entity.type
_entity.pdbx_description
1 polymer ?
#
loop_
_entity_poly.entity_id
_entity_poly.type
_entity_poly.pdbx_seq_one_letter_code
_entity_poly.pdbx_strand_id
1 'polypeptide(L)'
;MKIRVTFIFVFITFFMSLGEVNAQKVWKKLENTNSLLQRKEIHKIKNLPSKYKLLSLNINKLKTDLKKKHQIISLPNEKGELLRFRIKETSNFESNLSLKFPTIKSYSAQGIDDPSSVAKISVGIDGFHAVVYSGKEKTVYIDPYSKDNKDYIVYKRSDLGKDEKEFECQVEEVVNENLQRDNLARNANDGKLRTFRLALVCSGEYAQFHLTRQDVPASATDAEKKAVVLSAMNTSLTRINGIYERDLSVKMVLVANNEEVIFLDAATDGISDGDPNTMLDEVQAICDTKIGNANYDIGHIFSVGGDGLAGGGVVCVPGQKAKGVTGRSEPVGDAYDVDYVAHEIGHQFGANHTQNNDCNRNNVTAVEPGSASTIMGYAGICLPNVQNQSDDYFHSISITEMWNTIQSSANCATLTDTGNSGPIANAGSDYSIPKSTPFVLKGVATDVDGTSSLTYNWEQIDNEVASMPPLSTNTVGPLFRSLPSKVVPNRYLPELATIVAGNTSTTWEVLPSVARDMSFSFLVRDNNAGGGSTARDDMEVTVTAAEAFVVLTPNSLVNWDTGSTQTITWNKGTTDIAPINCQNVNIKLSIDGGLTFPITIKSNTPNDGTEDVVIPDNATTTARIMIEAADNIFYNVNSIDFTINSTSPTFLMSNTSGIQSACNSGNETVSYVLNFDFLNGFSEAVTFTTTGQPSDATIFFTPNSINNSGDVVMEVSNLDGITPQNYTINIKADATTVSQNIDVELNLTTSTFDLLTLIAPVNGATGVALSEELKWDADSNAVSYDVQVASDNNFSFVISSGNVTTNSYFPNDLLGDTTYYWRVKVKNNCGEGSYSSIFSFTTYTPSYCTSTFTDEAGGSEHITNVTFNTINNTSHNDLEDGYEDFTNTNTTVMQGDTHQVSVTFDTVGYQDHCYVFIDWNHDYIFDKTTERYDLGTEVDNVATVSFTITVPSDAKLGNTRMRVVIEYDDPTDGFGDGACDEDHLTEWGETEDYTLIVDSLVSVEDFSFEGFNLYPNPSNGAFNLNFQVVDTDRVIVQLFDITGRLIGEKNYLNTKNNFSKKIFFDKTSPGLYLVRVKNGVKQTTRKLIIK
;
A
#
# COMPACT_ATOMS: atom_id res chain seq x y z
N MET A 1 89.48 -33.44 0.06
CA MET A 1 89.46 -32.95 -1.34
C MET A 1 88.68 -31.64 -1.34
N LYS A 2 89.33 -30.52 -1.67
CA LYS A 2 88.84 -29.14 -1.47
C LYS A 2 87.89 -28.73 -2.60
N ILE A 3 86.69 -28.23 -2.28
CA ILE A 3 85.78 -27.57 -3.23
C ILE A 3 85.95 -26.05 -3.06
N ARG A 4 86.23 -25.38 -4.18
CA ARG A 4 86.50 -23.93 -4.26
C ARG A 4 85.23 -23.15 -4.57
N VAL A 5 85.10 -22.06 -3.84
CA VAL A 5 84.24 -20.88 -3.98
C VAL A 5 84.48 -20.17 -5.32
N THR A 6 83.44 -19.62 -5.94
CA THR A 6 83.51 -18.34 -6.68
C THR A 6 82.18 -17.59 -6.57
N PHE A 7 82.27 -16.39 -5.99
CA PHE A 7 81.25 -15.35 -5.85
C PHE A 7 81.33 -14.43 -7.08
N ILE A 8 80.20 -14.11 -7.73
CA ILE A 8 79.96 -12.84 -8.43
C ILE A 8 78.50 -12.46 -8.19
N PHE A 9 78.28 -11.22 -7.79
CA PHE A 9 77.04 -10.61 -7.32
C PHE A 9 76.88 -9.27 -8.08
N VAL A 10 75.65 -8.75 -8.17
CA VAL A 10 75.25 -7.32 -8.27
C VAL A 10 74.76 -6.79 -9.65
N PHE A 11 73.43 -6.49 -9.64
CA PHE A 11 72.66 -5.40 -10.28
C PHE A 11 72.37 -5.39 -11.80
N ILE A 12 71.11 -5.66 -12.15
CA ILE A 12 70.31 -4.76 -13.00
C ILE A 12 68.95 -4.52 -12.34
N THR A 13 68.65 -3.23 -12.23
CA THR A 13 67.59 -2.52 -11.55
C THR A 13 66.17 -2.81 -12.05
N PHE A 14 65.29 -3.07 -11.09
CA PHE A 14 63.84 -3.02 -11.17
C PHE A 14 63.40 -1.55 -11.26
N PHE A 15 63.17 -1.04 -12.48
CA PHE A 15 62.46 0.21 -12.75
C PHE A 15 61.40 -0.07 -13.82
N MET A 16 60.30 -0.71 -13.41
CA MET A 16 59.02 -0.44 -14.06
C MET A 16 58.22 0.39 -13.08
N SER A 17 58.26 1.70 -13.32
CA SER A 17 57.12 2.57 -13.02
C SER A 17 55.89 1.93 -13.65
N LEU A 18 55.08 1.25 -12.83
CA LEU A 18 53.68 1.01 -13.16
C LEU A 18 53.05 2.40 -13.21
N GLY A 19 53.03 2.96 -14.41
CA GLY A 19 52.03 3.96 -14.74
C GLY A 19 50.69 3.29 -14.53
N GLU A 20 49.93 3.78 -13.56
CA GLU A 20 48.50 3.57 -13.55
C GLU A 20 47.99 3.95 -14.95
N VAL A 21 47.58 2.95 -15.72
CA VAL A 21 46.81 3.18 -16.93
C VAL A 21 45.53 3.86 -16.44
N ASN A 22 45.47 5.18 -16.61
CA ASN A 22 44.31 6.02 -16.34
C ASN A 22 43.10 5.47 -17.10
N ALA A 23 42.33 4.58 -16.48
CA ALA A 23 40.98 4.31 -16.92
C ALA A 23 40.19 5.61 -16.70
N GLN A 24 39.97 6.39 -17.76
CA GLN A 24 39.20 7.64 -17.70
C GLN A 24 37.82 7.36 -17.09
N LYS A 25 37.52 7.87 -15.90
CA LYS A 25 36.21 7.73 -15.24
C LYS A 25 35.14 8.47 -16.06
N VAL A 26 33.90 7.97 -16.07
CA VAL A 26 32.76 8.62 -16.76
C VAL A 26 32.45 9.96 -16.11
N TRP A 27 32.37 9.97 -14.79
CA TRP A 27 32.21 11.17 -13.97
C TRP A 27 33.50 11.48 -13.20
N LYS A 28 33.85 12.76 -13.12
CA LYS A 28 34.98 13.26 -12.31
C LYS A 28 34.54 14.45 -11.48
N LYS A 29 34.61 14.34 -10.15
CA LYS A 29 34.35 15.45 -9.23
C LYS A 29 35.32 16.62 -9.47
N LEU A 30 34.80 17.84 -9.49
CA LEU A 30 35.57 19.07 -9.62
C LEU A 30 35.68 19.72 -8.24
N GLU A 31 36.89 20.06 -7.80
CA GLU A 31 37.07 20.83 -6.57
C GLU A 31 36.74 22.32 -6.82
N ASN A 32 35.96 22.92 -5.91
CA ASN A 32 35.44 24.29 -5.98
C ASN A 32 36.51 25.40 -6.07
N THR A 33 37.79 25.06 -5.93
CA THR A 33 38.92 26.01 -5.87
C THR A 33 39.80 26.05 -7.13
N ASN A 34 39.46 25.31 -8.19
CA ASN A 34 40.30 25.30 -9.40
C ASN A 34 40.15 26.57 -10.24
N SER A 35 41.28 27.24 -10.50
CA SER A 35 41.45 28.35 -11.47
C SER A 35 41.00 28.04 -12.91
N LEU A 36 40.67 26.77 -13.19
CA LEU A 36 40.10 26.29 -14.46
C LEU A 36 38.59 26.57 -14.60
N LEU A 37 37.82 26.62 -13.50
CA LEU A 37 36.39 26.97 -13.54
C LEU A 37 36.19 28.47 -13.86
N GLN A 38 37.13 29.33 -13.49
CA GLN A 38 37.10 30.78 -13.76
C GLN A 38 37.34 31.14 -15.23
N ARG A 39 37.77 30.21 -16.10
CA ARG A 39 38.08 30.47 -17.52
C ARG A 39 37.02 29.96 -18.51
N LYS A 40 35.95 29.32 -18.03
CA LYS A 40 34.90 28.75 -18.89
C LYS A 40 33.67 29.64 -18.87
N GLU A 41 33.03 29.80 -20.03
CA GLU A 41 31.69 30.38 -20.07
C GLU A 41 30.70 29.40 -19.44
N ILE A 42 29.92 29.89 -18.49
CA ILE A 42 28.92 29.12 -17.75
C ILE A 42 27.52 29.58 -18.16
N HIS A 43 26.54 28.69 -18.04
CA HIS A 43 25.14 29.09 -18.21
C HIS A 43 24.76 30.07 -17.11
N LYS A 44 23.95 31.08 -17.45
CA LYS A 44 23.34 31.95 -16.45
C LYS A 44 22.26 31.15 -15.73
N ILE A 45 22.49 30.86 -14.45
CA ILE A 45 21.56 30.19 -13.53
C ILE A 45 21.10 31.25 -12.54
N LYS A 46 19.85 31.73 -12.69
CA LYS A 46 19.31 32.80 -11.86
C LYS A 46 19.06 32.33 -10.43
N ASN A 47 18.42 31.18 -10.27
CA ASN A 47 18.22 30.51 -8.98
C ASN A 47 19.32 29.47 -8.77
N LEU A 48 20.55 29.93 -8.58
CA LEU A 48 21.66 29.03 -8.27
C LEU A 48 21.37 28.32 -6.93
N PRO A 49 21.44 26.98 -6.87
CA PRO A 49 21.19 26.25 -5.63
C PRO A 49 22.14 26.71 -4.52
N SER A 50 21.61 26.85 -3.30
CA SER A 50 22.39 27.19 -2.10
C SER A 50 23.45 26.12 -1.77
N LYS A 51 23.22 24.86 -2.18
CA LYS A 51 24.15 23.75 -2.08
C LYS A 51 24.16 22.97 -3.40
N TYR A 52 25.35 22.71 -3.93
CA TYR A 52 25.54 21.89 -5.13
C TYR A 52 26.93 21.27 -5.20
N LYS A 53 27.10 20.30 -6.11
CA LYS A 53 28.39 19.72 -6.50
C LYS A 53 28.63 19.93 -7.99
N LEU A 54 29.91 20.07 -8.37
CA LEU A 54 30.32 20.14 -9.77
C LEU A 54 31.05 18.85 -10.17
N LEU A 55 30.65 18.28 -11.30
CA LEU A 55 31.28 17.10 -11.88
C LEU A 55 31.52 17.31 -13.38
N SER A 56 32.60 16.76 -13.90
CA SER A 56 32.83 16.67 -15.34
C SER A 56 32.37 15.31 -15.89
N LEU A 57 31.72 15.32 -17.05
CA LEU A 57 31.21 14.14 -17.75
C LEU A 57 32.02 13.85 -19.02
N ASN A 58 32.50 12.62 -19.16
CA ASN A 58 32.99 12.10 -20.43
C ASN A 58 31.82 11.51 -21.24
N ILE A 59 31.15 12.36 -22.01
CA ILE A 59 29.95 11.97 -22.80
C ILE A 59 30.25 10.87 -23.82
N ASN A 60 31.45 10.81 -24.38
CA ASN A 60 31.82 9.76 -25.34
C ASN A 60 31.92 8.39 -24.67
N LYS A 61 32.44 8.35 -23.44
CA LYS A 61 32.46 7.14 -22.64
C LYS A 61 31.05 6.71 -22.24
N LEU A 62 30.21 7.64 -21.80
CA LEU A 62 28.80 7.35 -21.49
C LEU A 62 28.06 6.79 -22.72
N LYS A 63 28.21 7.42 -23.89
CA LYS A 63 27.65 6.92 -25.17
C LYS A 63 28.16 5.52 -25.54
N THR A 64 29.40 5.18 -25.15
CA THR A 64 29.95 3.83 -25.34
C THR A 64 29.32 2.84 -24.37
N ASP A 65 29.12 3.23 -23.11
CA ASP A 65 28.49 2.39 -22.08
C ASP A 65 27.01 2.10 -22.42
N LEU A 66 26.28 3.06 -22.99
CA LEU A 66 24.91 2.90 -23.49
C LEU A 66 24.79 1.84 -24.60
N LYS A 67 25.87 1.57 -25.35
CA LYS A 67 25.89 0.55 -26.42
C LYS A 67 26.23 -0.86 -25.94
N LYS A 68 26.55 -1.05 -24.65
CA LYS A 68 26.95 -2.36 -24.10
C LYS A 68 25.75 -3.26 -23.86
N LYS A 69 25.98 -4.58 -23.93
CA LYS A 69 24.95 -5.63 -23.85
C LYS A 69 24.13 -5.66 -22.54
N HIS A 70 24.68 -5.17 -21.43
CA HIS A 70 24.00 -5.17 -20.12
C HIS A 70 23.51 -3.78 -19.68
N GLN A 71 23.77 -2.74 -20.48
CA GLN A 71 23.30 -1.35 -20.30
C GLN A 71 23.28 -0.90 -18.82
N ILE A 72 24.43 -0.95 -18.14
CA ILE A 72 24.60 -0.40 -16.78
C ILE A 72 25.38 0.90 -16.87
N ILE A 73 24.84 1.96 -16.27
CA ILE A 73 25.51 3.26 -16.11
C ILE A 73 25.67 3.59 -14.64
N SER A 74 26.43 4.66 -14.35
CA SER A 74 26.51 5.22 -13.01
C SER A 74 26.16 6.69 -13.02
N LEU A 75 25.33 7.10 -12.06
CA LEU A 75 24.91 8.49 -11.86
C LEU A 75 25.31 8.96 -10.46
N PRO A 76 25.70 10.23 -10.29
CA PRO A 76 25.97 10.80 -8.97
C PRO A 76 24.67 10.98 -8.18
N ASN A 77 24.73 10.65 -6.88
CA ASN A 77 23.69 10.94 -5.90
C ASN A 77 23.90 12.32 -5.25
N GLU A 78 23.10 12.68 -4.23
CA GLU A 78 23.20 14.00 -3.58
C GLU A 78 24.56 14.28 -2.91
N LYS A 79 25.29 13.22 -2.52
CA LYS A 79 26.63 13.29 -1.93
C LYS A 79 27.74 13.35 -3.00
N GLY A 80 27.38 13.14 -4.27
CA GLY A 80 28.29 13.01 -5.41
C GLY A 80 28.93 11.62 -5.51
N GLU A 81 28.38 10.63 -4.81
CA GLU A 81 28.75 9.21 -4.90
C GLU A 81 28.05 8.58 -6.10
N LEU A 82 28.70 7.62 -6.76
CA LEU A 82 28.17 7.04 -7.99
C LEU A 82 27.35 5.78 -7.70
N LEU A 83 26.05 5.82 -7.97
CA LEU A 83 25.14 4.68 -7.88
C LEU A 83 24.93 4.05 -9.25
N ARG A 84 24.70 2.74 -9.30
CA ARG A 84 24.54 1.95 -10.52
C ARG A 84 23.08 1.84 -10.91
N PHE A 85 22.82 1.98 -12.21
CA PHE A 85 21.48 1.89 -12.80
C PHE A 85 21.47 0.98 -14.02
N ARG A 86 20.41 0.19 -14.18
CA ARG A 86 20.09 -0.50 -15.43
C ARG A 86 19.26 0.44 -16.30
N ILE A 87 19.79 0.82 -17.45
CA ILE A 87 19.20 1.84 -18.32
C ILE A 87 18.56 1.22 -19.56
N LYS A 88 17.49 1.84 -20.06
CA LYS A 88 16.78 1.51 -21.31
C LYS A 88 16.44 2.81 -22.05
N GLU A 89 16.67 2.83 -23.37
CA GLU A 89 16.19 3.94 -24.21
C GLU A 89 14.67 3.95 -24.22
N THR A 90 14.09 5.10 -23.89
CA THR A 90 12.65 5.35 -23.81
C THR A 90 12.40 6.71 -24.44
N SER A 91 12.43 6.77 -25.77
CA SER A 91 12.24 8.03 -26.51
C SER A 91 10.92 8.70 -26.13
N ASN A 92 10.94 10.02 -26.01
CA ASN A 92 9.72 10.82 -25.89
C ASN A 92 9.21 11.27 -27.26
N PHE A 93 9.74 10.74 -28.36
CA PHE A 93 9.33 11.10 -29.72
C PHE A 93 8.68 9.89 -30.38
N GLU A 94 7.63 10.14 -31.16
CA GLU A 94 7.19 9.16 -32.13
C GLU A 94 8.31 8.79 -33.12
N SER A 95 8.20 7.59 -33.71
CA SER A 95 9.27 6.97 -34.50
C SER A 95 9.79 7.89 -35.63
N ASN A 96 8.89 8.59 -36.34
CA ASN A 96 9.27 9.46 -37.45
C ASN A 96 10.05 10.71 -36.98
N LEU A 97 9.65 11.31 -35.86
CA LEU A 97 10.35 12.46 -35.30
C LEU A 97 11.71 12.03 -34.73
N SER A 98 11.78 10.88 -34.07
CA SER A 98 13.04 10.28 -33.57
C SER A 98 14.04 9.99 -34.69
N LEU A 99 13.56 9.54 -35.87
CA LEU A 99 14.40 9.32 -37.05
C LEU A 99 14.92 10.63 -37.67
N LYS A 100 14.13 11.71 -37.62
CA LYS A 100 14.54 13.05 -38.11
C LYS A 100 15.58 13.70 -37.19
N PHE A 101 15.46 13.50 -35.88
CA PHE A 101 16.35 14.09 -34.87
C PHE A 101 17.08 13.02 -34.02
N PRO A 102 17.92 12.17 -34.63
CA PRO A 102 18.50 10.99 -33.96
C PRO A 102 19.50 11.33 -32.84
N THR A 103 19.90 12.59 -32.73
CA THR A 103 20.82 13.08 -31.69
C THR A 103 20.11 13.41 -30.38
N ILE A 104 18.78 13.54 -30.37
CA ILE A 104 17.97 13.83 -29.20
C ILE A 104 17.37 12.52 -28.69
N LYS A 105 17.67 12.15 -27.44
CA LYS A 105 17.35 10.84 -26.87
C LYS A 105 16.91 10.97 -25.42
N SER A 106 16.00 10.09 -25.01
CA SER A 106 15.58 9.96 -23.62
C SER A 106 15.70 8.52 -23.13
N TYR A 107 15.97 8.36 -21.85
CA TYR A 107 16.21 7.06 -21.22
C TYR A 107 15.56 7.00 -19.84
N SER A 108 15.17 5.79 -19.46
CA SER A 108 14.70 5.45 -18.13
C SER A 108 15.67 4.44 -17.52
N ALA A 109 15.98 4.58 -16.24
CA ALA A 109 16.92 3.69 -15.59
C ALA A 109 16.48 3.30 -14.18
N GLN A 110 16.46 1.99 -13.90
CA GLN A 110 16.16 1.44 -12.57
C GLN A 110 17.44 1.34 -11.74
N GLY A 111 17.39 1.75 -10.48
CA GLY A 111 18.47 1.62 -9.52
C GLY A 111 18.78 0.15 -9.20
N ILE A 112 20.08 -0.17 -9.13
CA ILE A 112 20.57 -1.49 -8.73
C ILE A 112 20.99 -1.47 -7.26
N ASP A 113 21.64 -0.38 -6.83
CA ASP A 113 22.10 -0.19 -5.46
C ASP A 113 20.96 0.31 -4.54
N ASP A 114 19.97 0.98 -5.13
CA ASP A 114 18.71 1.35 -4.48
C ASP A 114 17.53 0.96 -5.40
N PRO A 115 16.80 -0.13 -5.09
CA PRO A 115 15.69 -0.60 -5.93
C PRO A 115 14.54 0.40 -6.06
N SER A 116 14.35 1.30 -5.07
CA SER A 116 13.33 2.37 -5.13
C SER A 116 13.70 3.53 -6.06
N SER A 117 14.95 3.56 -6.56
CA SER A 117 15.45 4.69 -7.34
C SER A 117 15.18 4.53 -8.83
N VAL A 118 14.65 5.59 -9.44
CA VAL A 118 14.43 5.68 -10.90
C VAL A 118 15.08 6.95 -11.41
N ALA A 119 15.81 6.85 -12.51
CA ALA A 119 16.38 8.01 -13.20
C ALA A 119 15.74 8.21 -14.57
N LYS A 120 15.40 9.46 -14.89
CA LYS A 120 14.99 9.90 -16.23
C LYS A 120 16.07 10.80 -16.80
N ILE A 121 16.54 10.47 -18.01
CA ILE A 121 17.71 11.09 -18.62
C ILE A 121 17.36 11.62 -20.00
N SER A 122 17.67 12.89 -20.28
CA SER A 122 17.63 13.51 -21.60
C SER A 122 19.06 13.74 -22.10
N VAL A 123 19.33 13.40 -23.36
CA VAL A 123 20.59 13.69 -24.04
C VAL A 123 20.30 14.33 -25.37
N GLY A 124 20.73 15.56 -25.57
CA GLY A 124 20.49 16.32 -26.78
C GLY A 124 21.59 17.32 -27.12
N ILE A 125 21.21 18.38 -27.84
CA ILE A 125 22.11 19.48 -28.22
C ILE A 125 22.44 20.34 -26.98
N ASP A 126 21.46 20.50 -26.09
CA ASP A 126 21.56 21.20 -24.80
C ASP A 126 22.41 20.45 -23.77
N GLY A 127 22.76 19.18 -24.01
CA GLY A 127 23.71 18.41 -23.20
C GLY A 127 23.10 17.17 -22.57
N PHE A 128 23.64 16.76 -21.41
CA PHE A 128 23.10 15.67 -20.60
C PHE A 128 22.29 16.24 -19.44
N HIS A 129 21.04 15.80 -19.31
CA HIS A 129 20.19 16.16 -18.18
C HIS A 129 19.68 14.89 -17.52
N ALA A 130 19.59 14.88 -16.19
CA ALA A 130 18.96 13.79 -15.48
C ALA A 130 18.22 14.28 -14.23
N VAL A 131 17.12 13.59 -13.93
CA VAL A 131 16.47 13.61 -12.62
C VAL A 131 16.53 12.19 -12.04
N VAL A 132 16.86 12.09 -10.76
CA VAL A 132 16.96 10.82 -10.02
C VAL A 132 16.04 10.87 -8.81
N TYR A 133 14.98 10.07 -8.85
CA TYR A 133 14.06 9.84 -7.75
C TYR A 133 14.60 8.70 -6.86
N SER A 134 14.31 8.73 -5.56
CA SER A 134 14.68 7.68 -4.61
C SER A 134 13.76 7.72 -3.39
N GLY A 135 13.45 6.57 -2.80
CA GLY A 135 12.78 6.50 -1.51
C GLY A 135 13.71 6.70 -0.30
N LYS A 136 15.03 6.71 -0.53
CA LYS A 136 16.06 6.82 0.52
C LYS A 136 16.78 8.17 0.52
N GLU A 137 16.83 8.83 -0.63
CA GLU A 137 17.47 10.13 -0.82
C GLU A 137 16.49 11.11 -1.46
N LYS A 138 16.69 12.42 -1.23
CA LYS A 138 15.90 13.45 -1.91
C LYS A 138 16.15 13.42 -3.42
N THR A 139 15.16 13.86 -4.22
CA THR A 139 15.31 13.97 -5.67
C THR A 139 16.52 14.83 -6.05
N VAL A 140 17.34 14.28 -6.95
CA VAL A 140 18.58 14.91 -7.44
C VAL A 140 18.44 15.30 -8.90
N TYR A 141 18.86 16.51 -9.22
CA TYR A 141 18.92 17.04 -10.58
C TYR A 141 20.38 17.17 -11.03
N ILE A 142 20.62 16.81 -12.29
CA ILE A 142 21.92 16.90 -12.96
C ILE A 142 21.72 17.70 -14.23
N ASP A 143 22.33 18.90 -14.30
CA ASP A 143 22.20 19.81 -15.43
C ASP A 143 23.57 20.32 -15.92
N PRO A 144 23.69 20.72 -17.20
CA PRO A 144 24.86 21.40 -17.73
C PRO A 144 25.15 22.69 -16.95
N TYR A 145 26.39 22.85 -16.50
CA TYR A 145 26.90 24.03 -15.82
C TYR A 145 27.73 24.90 -16.77
N SER A 146 28.62 24.28 -17.56
CA SER A 146 29.43 24.96 -18.57
C SER A 146 28.76 24.91 -19.95
N LYS A 147 28.87 26.00 -20.73
CA LYS A 147 28.29 26.08 -22.08
C LYS A 147 28.87 25.07 -23.08
N ASP A 148 30.04 24.49 -22.78
CA ASP A 148 30.65 23.43 -23.60
C ASP A 148 30.13 22.02 -23.27
N ASN A 149 29.13 21.91 -22.38
CA ASN A 149 28.46 20.66 -21.96
C ASN A 149 29.43 19.60 -21.39
N LYS A 150 30.51 20.04 -20.73
CA LYS A 150 31.50 19.16 -20.09
C LYS A 150 31.44 19.14 -18.58
N ASP A 151 30.99 20.22 -17.95
CA ASP A 151 30.85 20.34 -16.51
C ASP A 151 29.36 20.46 -16.15
N TYR A 152 28.95 19.76 -15.11
CA TYR A 152 27.57 19.56 -14.70
C TYR A 152 27.40 19.91 -13.24
N ILE A 153 26.26 20.51 -12.91
CA ILE A 153 25.83 20.82 -11.55
C ILE A 153 24.90 19.71 -11.05
N VAL A 154 25.14 19.24 -9.83
CA VAL A 154 24.29 18.28 -9.13
C VAL A 154 23.73 18.94 -7.88
N TYR A 155 22.41 19.00 -7.79
CA TYR A 155 21.70 19.73 -6.75
C TYR A 155 20.36 19.08 -6.40
N LYS A 156 19.77 19.54 -5.30
CA LYS A 156 18.44 19.15 -4.85
C LYS A 156 17.48 20.31 -5.02
N ARG A 157 16.23 20.00 -5.27
CA ARG A 157 15.14 20.99 -5.37
C ARG A 157 15.03 21.85 -4.11
N SER A 158 15.10 21.22 -2.93
CA SER A 158 15.03 21.94 -1.64
C SER A 158 16.18 22.93 -1.38
N ASP A 159 17.24 22.91 -2.20
CA ASP A 159 18.35 23.86 -2.08
C ASP A 159 18.17 25.08 -3.00
N LEU A 160 17.10 25.14 -3.82
CA LEU A 160 16.77 26.28 -4.67
C LEU A 160 16.17 27.44 -3.87
N GLY A 161 16.42 28.66 -4.34
CA GLY A 161 15.82 29.87 -3.76
C GLY A 161 14.33 30.01 -4.10
N LYS A 162 13.64 30.92 -3.41
CA LYS A 162 12.29 31.33 -3.80
C LYS A 162 12.36 32.02 -5.17
N ASP A 163 11.44 31.70 -6.08
CA ASP A 163 11.31 32.46 -7.31
C ASP A 163 10.65 33.82 -7.01
N GLU A 164 11.25 34.91 -7.48
CA GLU A 164 10.84 36.28 -7.12
C GLU A 164 9.60 36.78 -7.89
N LYS A 165 9.10 36.01 -8.87
CA LYS A 165 7.90 36.37 -9.65
C LYS A 165 6.69 35.56 -9.18
N GLU A 166 5.60 36.26 -8.92
CA GLU A 166 4.26 35.67 -8.73
C GLU A 166 3.83 35.07 -10.07
N PHE A 167 3.49 33.78 -10.05
CA PHE A 167 2.84 33.06 -11.14
C PHE A 167 1.40 32.83 -10.70
N GLU A 168 0.42 33.12 -11.56
CA GLU A 168 -0.99 32.88 -11.28
C GLU A 168 -1.50 31.69 -12.11
N CYS A 169 -1.81 30.56 -11.48
CA CYS A 169 -2.51 29.48 -12.15
C CYS A 169 -4.01 29.85 -12.26
N GLN A 170 -4.51 29.90 -13.48
CA GLN A 170 -5.92 29.99 -13.82
C GLN A 170 -6.41 28.60 -14.27
N VAL A 171 -7.68 28.28 -14.10
CA VAL A 171 -8.23 26.99 -14.56
C VAL A 171 -9.64 27.19 -15.10
N GLU A 172 -9.98 26.58 -16.23
CA GLU A 172 -11.38 26.43 -16.63
C GLU A 172 -12.00 25.33 -15.74
N GLU A 173 -13.09 25.62 -15.02
CA GLU A 173 -13.69 24.69 -14.06
C GLU A 173 -13.78 23.26 -14.62
N VAL A 174 -13.19 22.30 -13.89
CA VAL A 174 -13.42 20.87 -14.14
C VAL A 174 -14.88 20.61 -13.78
N VAL A 175 -15.76 20.53 -14.78
CA VAL A 175 -17.17 20.15 -14.57
C VAL A 175 -17.21 18.66 -14.24
N ASN A 176 -17.03 18.32 -12.97
CA ASN A 176 -17.44 17.02 -12.46
C ASN A 176 -18.90 17.13 -12.01
N GLU A 177 -19.83 16.95 -12.94
CA GLU A 177 -21.18 16.51 -12.58
C GLU A 177 -21.04 15.13 -11.92
N ASN A 178 -21.26 15.08 -10.61
CA ASN A 178 -21.55 13.88 -9.82
C ASN A 178 -20.68 12.64 -10.11
N LEU A 179 -19.42 12.64 -9.68
CA LEU A 179 -18.70 11.38 -9.46
C LEU A 179 -19.31 10.68 -8.24
N GLN A 180 -20.23 9.73 -8.46
CA GLN A 180 -20.62 8.78 -7.42
C GLN A 180 -19.35 8.08 -6.91
N ARG A 181 -19.12 8.16 -5.59
CA ARG A 181 -17.86 7.73 -4.95
C ARG A 181 -17.62 6.21 -4.99
N ASP A 182 -18.63 5.43 -5.36
CA ASP A 182 -18.69 4.02 -4.99
C ASP A 182 -18.21 3.03 -6.07
N ASN A 183 -17.84 3.48 -7.28
CA ASN A 183 -17.46 2.56 -8.37
C ASN A 183 -16.27 2.96 -9.26
N LEU A 184 -15.35 3.80 -8.77
CA LEU A 184 -14.16 4.19 -9.55
C LEU A 184 -12.88 3.61 -8.95
N ALA A 185 -12.07 2.97 -9.80
CA ALA A 185 -10.74 2.49 -9.44
C ALA A 185 -9.92 3.65 -8.88
N ARG A 186 -9.38 3.52 -7.67
CA ARG A 186 -8.65 4.62 -7.00
C ARG A 186 -7.20 4.79 -7.46
N ASN A 187 -6.70 3.86 -8.28
CA ASN A 187 -5.26 3.64 -8.43
C ASN A 187 -4.85 3.19 -9.83
N ALA A 188 -3.63 3.55 -10.24
CA ALA A 188 -3.00 3.06 -11.46
C ALA A 188 -2.30 1.71 -11.23
N ASN A 189 -3.05 0.60 -11.26
CA ASN A 189 -2.55 -0.74 -10.89
C ASN A 189 -2.87 -1.86 -11.90
N ASP A 190 -3.23 -1.52 -13.14
CA ASP A 190 -3.64 -2.49 -14.17
C ASP A 190 -2.48 -3.10 -14.98
N GLY A 191 -1.23 -2.79 -14.63
CA GLY A 191 -0.04 -3.28 -15.32
C GLY A 191 0.12 -2.75 -16.75
N LYS A 192 -0.52 -1.62 -17.11
CA LYS A 192 -0.45 -1.01 -18.45
C LYS A 192 0.22 0.35 -18.42
N LEU A 193 1.23 0.54 -19.26
CA LEU A 193 1.77 1.85 -19.60
C LEU A 193 0.93 2.47 -20.71
N ARG A 194 0.35 3.65 -20.43
CA ARG A 194 -0.46 4.46 -21.34
C ARG A 194 0.42 5.48 -22.05
N THR A 195 0.55 5.36 -23.37
CA THR A 195 1.31 6.31 -24.19
C THR A 195 0.35 7.25 -24.92
N PHE A 196 0.38 8.54 -24.56
CA PHE A 196 -0.37 9.62 -25.22
C PHE A 196 0.52 10.40 -26.18
N ARG A 197 -0.01 10.75 -27.35
CA ARG A 197 0.66 11.59 -28.34
C ARG A 197 0.42 13.07 -28.01
N LEU A 198 1.50 13.77 -27.69
CA LEU A 198 1.50 15.18 -27.33
C LEU A 198 1.86 16.04 -28.55
N ALA A 199 0.96 16.94 -28.95
CA ALA A 199 1.25 18.06 -29.84
C ALA A 199 1.72 19.25 -28.99
N LEU A 200 3.04 19.40 -28.84
CA LEU A 200 3.63 20.45 -28.03
C LEU A 200 3.97 21.66 -28.91
N VAL A 201 3.13 22.68 -28.84
CA VAL A 201 3.31 23.95 -29.53
C VAL A 201 4.40 24.76 -28.85
N CYS A 202 5.25 25.41 -29.65
CA CYS A 202 6.30 26.29 -29.16
C CYS A 202 6.10 27.68 -29.77
N SER A 203 5.85 28.68 -28.93
CA SER A 203 5.76 30.08 -29.38
C SER A 203 7.10 30.57 -29.94
N GLY A 204 7.06 31.61 -30.78
CA GLY A 204 8.26 32.23 -31.32
C GLY A 204 9.17 32.77 -30.23
N GLU A 205 8.61 33.32 -29.15
CA GLU A 205 9.35 33.83 -28.00
C GLU A 205 10.07 32.72 -27.22
N TYR A 206 9.41 31.60 -26.98
CA TYR A 206 10.05 30.44 -26.34
C TYR A 206 11.21 29.94 -27.20
N ALA A 207 11.01 29.81 -28.52
CA ALA A 207 12.08 29.44 -29.42
C ALA A 207 13.25 30.43 -29.34
N GLN A 208 12.99 31.74 -29.40
CA GLN A 208 14.04 32.76 -29.31
C GLN A 208 14.79 32.74 -27.98
N PHE A 209 14.11 32.46 -26.87
CA PHE A 209 14.75 32.27 -25.57
C PHE A 209 15.79 31.14 -25.62
N HIS A 210 15.41 29.95 -26.10
CA HIS A 210 16.32 28.80 -26.15
C HIS A 210 17.44 28.95 -27.18
N LEU A 211 17.17 29.57 -28.33
CA LEU A 211 18.18 29.88 -29.33
C LEU A 211 19.23 30.85 -28.78
N THR A 212 18.80 31.90 -28.08
CA THR A 212 19.69 32.88 -27.44
C THR A 212 20.51 32.22 -26.32
N ARG A 213 19.87 31.41 -25.47
CA ARG A 213 20.52 30.73 -24.34
C ARG A 213 21.62 29.76 -24.78
N GLN A 214 21.45 29.13 -25.94
CA GLN A 214 22.39 28.15 -26.51
C GLN A 214 23.35 28.76 -27.55
N ASP A 215 23.42 30.09 -27.63
CA ASP A 215 24.29 30.86 -28.54
C ASP A 215 24.15 30.43 -30.02
N VAL A 216 22.93 30.10 -30.45
CA VAL A 216 22.66 29.69 -31.83
C VAL A 216 22.77 30.90 -32.75
N PRO A 217 23.60 30.88 -33.80
CA PRO A 217 23.75 32.01 -34.70
C PRO A 217 22.47 32.24 -35.51
N ALA A 218 22.13 33.51 -35.76
CA ALA A 218 20.98 33.87 -36.59
C ALA A 218 21.02 33.25 -38.00
N SER A 219 22.22 32.96 -38.52
CA SER A 219 22.47 32.30 -39.80
C SER A 219 22.22 30.79 -39.81
N ALA A 220 21.95 30.16 -38.66
CA ALA A 220 21.57 28.76 -38.60
C ALA A 220 20.28 28.52 -39.41
N THR A 221 20.21 27.37 -40.06
CA THR A 221 19.03 26.94 -40.81
C THR A 221 17.85 26.70 -39.85
N ASP A 222 16.63 26.79 -40.36
CA ASP A 222 15.43 26.54 -39.54
C ASP A 222 15.43 25.12 -38.96
N ALA A 223 15.97 24.14 -39.69
CA ALA A 223 16.13 22.77 -39.20
C ALA A 223 17.07 22.70 -37.98
N GLU A 224 18.21 23.40 -38.02
CA GLU A 224 19.15 23.48 -36.89
C GLU A 224 18.51 24.20 -35.70
N LYS A 225 17.80 25.31 -35.94
CA LYS A 225 17.09 26.06 -34.90
C LYS A 225 16.02 25.21 -34.23
N LYS A 226 15.17 24.52 -35.01
CA LYS A 226 14.13 23.63 -34.48
C LYS A 226 14.72 22.46 -33.68
N ALA A 227 15.84 21.89 -34.10
CA ALA A 227 16.51 20.82 -33.34
C ALA A 227 16.95 21.29 -31.95
N VAL A 228 17.43 22.53 -31.83
CA VAL A 228 17.85 23.14 -30.55
C VAL A 228 16.67 23.31 -29.60
N VAL A 229 15.55 23.86 -30.11
CA VAL A 229 14.33 24.07 -29.34
C VAL A 229 13.71 22.73 -28.91
N LEU A 230 13.63 21.78 -29.85
CA LEU A 230 13.12 20.43 -29.59
C LEU A 230 13.95 19.67 -28.54
N SER A 231 15.27 19.94 -28.47
CA SER A 231 16.15 19.39 -27.43
C SER A 231 15.72 19.84 -26.03
N ALA A 232 15.42 21.13 -25.88
CA ALA A 232 14.96 21.70 -24.61
C ALA A 232 13.58 21.17 -24.22
N MET A 233 12.63 21.12 -25.18
CA MET A 233 11.30 20.54 -24.96
C MET A 233 11.40 19.08 -24.52
N ASN A 234 12.32 18.29 -25.11
CA ASN A 234 12.56 16.92 -24.70
C ASN A 234 13.11 16.81 -23.27
N THR A 235 13.97 17.74 -22.86
CA THR A 235 14.50 17.78 -21.50
C THR A 235 13.40 18.00 -20.46
N SER A 236 12.50 18.96 -20.68
CA SER A 236 11.32 19.19 -19.84
C SER A 236 10.41 17.97 -19.82
N LEU A 237 10.02 17.45 -20.99
CA LEU A 237 9.13 16.30 -21.10
C LEU A 237 9.70 15.03 -20.46
N THR A 238 11.03 14.86 -20.46
CA THR A 238 11.69 13.73 -19.79
C THR A 238 11.50 13.76 -18.27
N ARG A 239 11.49 14.95 -17.66
CA ARG A 239 11.26 15.11 -16.21
C ARG A 239 9.80 14.91 -15.87
N ILE A 240 8.90 15.50 -16.68
CA ILE A 240 7.45 15.38 -16.52
C ILE A 240 7.03 13.90 -16.62
N ASN A 241 7.46 13.19 -17.67
CA ASN A 241 7.22 11.75 -17.80
C ASN A 241 7.78 10.94 -16.60
N GLY A 242 8.79 11.43 -15.89
CA GLY A 242 9.26 10.84 -14.63
C GLY A 242 8.18 10.74 -13.56
N ILE A 243 7.39 11.79 -13.41
CA ILE A 243 6.34 11.89 -12.40
C ILE A 243 5.11 11.11 -12.85
N TYR A 244 4.65 11.32 -14.09
CA TYR A 244 3.46 10.69 -14.64
C TYR A 244 3.62 9.17 -14.82
N GLU A 245 4.81 8.69 -15.20
CA GLU A 245 5.04 7.25 -15.30
C GLU A 245 5.08 6.58 -13.92
N ARG A 246 5.57 7.28 -12.88
CA ARG A 246 5.63 6.75 -11.51
C ARG A 246 4.25 6.66 -10.87
N ASP A 247 3.43 7.71 -11.01
CA ASP A 247 2.18 7.84 -10.26
C ASP A 247 0.96 7.30 -11.01
N LEU A 248 0.97 7.31 -12.35
CA LEU A 248 -0.18 6.98 -13.19
C LEU A 248 0.11 5.95 -14.30
N SER A 249 1.35 5.47 -14.43
CA SER A 249 1.78 4.71 -15.62
C SER A 249 1.45 5.43 -16.94
N VAL A 250 1.59 6.77 -16.95
CA VAL A 250 1.34 7.62 -18.11
C VAL A 250 2.65 8.13 -18.70
N LYS A 251 2.77 8.02 -20.02
CA LYS A 251 3.87 8.57 -20.79
C LYS A 251 3.36 9.41 -21.95
N MET A 252 3.92 10.59 -22.11
CA MET A 252 3.66 11.46 -23.26
C MET A 252 4.79 11.39 -24.28
N VAL A 253 4.46 11.29 -25.56
CA VAL A 253 5.40 11.30 -26.69
C VAL A 253 5.03 12.38 -27.70
N LEU A 254 6.00 13.18 -28.14
CA LEU A 254 5.80 14.20 -29.16
C LEU A 254 5.42 13.55 -30.50
N VAL A 255 4.39 14.12 -31.13
CA VAL A 255 3.83 13.66 -32.40
C VAL A 255 4.84 13.61 -33.53
N ALA A 256 4.61 12.73 -34.51
CA ALA A 256 5.52 12.44 -35.62
C ALA A 256 5.98 13.67 -36.44
N ASN A 257 5.18 14.75 -36.48
CA ASN A 257 5.46 16.00 -37.18
C ASN A 257 5.43 17.23 -36.26
N ASN A 258 5.78 17.08 -34.97
CA ASN A 258 5.76 18.18 -33.99
C ASN A 258 6.62 19.39 -34.41
N GLU A 259 7.60 19.22 -35.30
CA GLU A 259 8.38 20.34 -35.83
C GLU A 259 7.53 21.37 -36.61
N GLU A 260 6.33 21.01 -37.03
CA GLU A 260 5.39 21.91 -37.74
C GLU A 260 4.75 22.95 -36.81
N VAL A 261 4.69 22.67 -35.51
CA VAL A 261 4.16 23.56 -34.46
C VAL A 261 5.25 24.20 -33.61
N ILE A 262 6.50 24.15 -34.08
CA ILE A 262 7.61 24.94 -33.55
C ILE A 262 7.77 26.20 -34.39
N PHE A 263 7.33 27.33 -33.83
CA PHE A 263 7.48 28.63 -34.46
C PHE A 263 8.80 29.28 -34.02
N LEU A 264 9.50 29.90 -34.99
CA LEU A 264 10.80 30.52 -34.75
C LEU A 264 10.73 32.05 -34.71
N ASP A 265 9.60 32.65 -35.09
CA ASP A 265 9.44 34.10 -35.17
C ASP A 265 8.10 34.51 -34.55
N ALA A 266 8.20 35.19 -33.42
CA ALA A 266 7.09 35.74 -32.63
C ALA A 266 6.16 36.65 -33.45
N ALA A 267 6.66 37.31 -34.49
CA ALA A 267 5.81 38.19 -35.31
C ALA A 267 4.86 37.42 -36.25
N THR A 268 5.05 36.10 -36.41
CA THR A 268 4.39 35.30 -37.45
C THR A 268 3.83 33.97 -36.96
N ASP A 269 3.92 33.70 -35.66
CA ASP A 269 3.46 32.43 -35.08
C ASP A 269 1.95 32.37 -34.89
N GLY A 270 1.29 33.54 -34.84
CA GLY A 270 -0.16 33.63 -34.66
C GLY A 270 -0.58 33.29 -33.23
N ILE A 271 0.31 33.52 -32.25
CA ILE A 271 0.09 33.26 -30.84
C ILE A 271 0.11 34.58 -30.08
N SER A 272 -0.92 34.81 -29.26
CA SER A 272 -1.06 35.98 -28.40
C SER A 272 -0.31 35.78 -27.07
N ASP A 273 1.02 35.59 -27.13
CA ASP A 273 1.86 35.31 -25.94
C ASP A 273 1.64 36.35 -24.83
N GLY A 274 1.33 35.88 -23.62
CA GLY A 274 0.95 36.74 -22.49
C GLY A 274 -0.53 36.75 -22.15
N ASP A 275 -1.41 36.21 -22.99
CA ASP A 275 -2.86 36.09 -22.72
C ASP A 275 -3.29 34.61 -22.73
N PRO A 276 -3.26 33.91 -21.57
CA PRO A 276 -3.51 32.47 -21.51
C PRO A 276 -4.91 32.09 -22.03
N ASN A 277 -5.92 32.93 -21.82
CA ASN A 277 -7.30 32.66 -22.24
C ASN A 277 -7.39 32.63 -23.77
N THR A 278 -6.80 33.62 -24.44
CA THR A 278 -6.74 33.66 -25.91
C THR A 278 -5.88 32.52 -26.46
N MET A 279 -4.77 32.21 -25.79
CA MET A 279 -3.84 31.16 -26.21
C MET A 279 -4.47 29.76 -26.21
N LEU A 280 -5.42 29.44 -25.32
CA LEU A 280 -6.09 28.12 -25.32
C LEU A 280 -6.74 27.81 -26.68
N ASP A 281 -7.51 28.74 -27.22
CA ASP A 281 -8.23 28.57 -28.48
C ASP A 281 -7.27 28.60 -29.69
N GLU A 282 -6.24 29.45 -29.65
CA GLU A 282 -5.20 29.52 -30.68
C GLU A 282 -4.43 28.20 -30.77
N VAL A 283 -4.03 27.63 -29.63
CA VAL A 283 -3.29 26.37 -29.55
C VAL A 283 -4.15 25.20 -30.01
N GLN A 284 -5.43 25.18 -29.65
CA GLN A 284 -6.39 24.20 -30.17
C GLN A 284 -6.48 24.27 -31.70
N ALA A 285 -6.67 25.47 -32.27
CA ALA A 285 -6.75 25.66 -33.71
C ALA A 285 -5.43 25.31 -34.44
N ILE A 286 -4.27 25.65 -33.86
CA ILE A 286 -2.96 25.32 -34.40
C ILE A 286 -2.76 23.81 -34.45
N CYS A 287 -3.02 23.10 -33.35
CA CYS A 287 -2.89 21.64 -33.29
C CYS A 287 -3.82 20.96 -34.30
N ASP A 288 -5.09 21.37 -34.37
CA ASP A 288 -6.06 20.79 -35.31
C ASP A 288 -5.70 21.05 -36.78
N THR A 289 -5.14 22.21 -37.09
CA THR A 289 -4.80 22.58 -38.47
C THR A 289 -3.47 21.98 -38.93
N LYS A 290 -2.45 21.97 -38.06
CA LYS A 290 -1.07 21.56 -38.43
C LYS A 290 -0.81 20.08 -38.19
N ILE A 291 -1.28 19.55 -37.07
CA ILE A 291 -1.08 18.15 -36.72
C ILE A 291 -2.28 17.31 -37.18
N GLY A 292 -3.49 17.84 -37.02
CA GLY A 292 -4.74 17.16 -37.35
C GLY A 292 -5.31 16.43 -36.15
N ASN A 293 -6.60 16.64 -35.85
CA ASN A 293 -7.26 16.09 -34.66
C ASN A 293 -6.99 14.59 -34.43
N ALA A 294 -6.99 13.73 -35.45
CA ALA A 294 -6.74 12.29 -35.25
C ALA A 294 -5.28 11.93 -34.85
N ASN A 295 -4.33 12.86 -34.99
CA ASN A 295 -2.90 12.60 -34.90
C ASN A 295 -2.27 12.98 -33.55
N TYR A 296 -3.05 13.53 -32.62
CA TYR A 296 -2.61 13.86 -31.27
C TYR A 296 -3.71 13.57 -30.26
N ASP A 297 -3.32 13.36 -29.00
CA ASP A 297 -4.20 12.95 -27.90
C ASP A 297 -4.30 14.05 -26.84
N ILE A 298 -3.23 14.82 -26.68
CA ILE A 298 -3.11 16.01 -25.83
C ILE A 298 -2.32 17.07 -26.60
N GLY A 299 -2.70 18.34 -26.47
CA GLY A 299 -1.95 19.48 -26.97
C GLY A 299 -1.67 20.47 -25.85
N HIS A 300 -0.52 21.12 -25.92
CA HIS A 300 -0.07 22.05 -24.91
C HIS A 300 0.88 23.07 -25.55
N ILE A 301 0.96 24.29 -25.05
CA ILE A 301 1.94 25.29 -25.50
C ILE A 301 2.97 25.63 -24.43
N PHE A 302 4.23 25.71 -24.87
CA PHE A 302 5.29 26.39 -24.12
C PHE A 302 5.52 27.78 -24.69
N SER A 303 5.47 28.78 -23.80
CA SER A 303 5.67 30.19 -24.13
C SER A 303 6.50 30.90 -23.04
N VAL A 304 6.74 32.20 -23.18
CA VAL A 304 7.48 32.99 -22.16
C VAL A 304 6.60 33.99 -21.41
N GLY A 305 5.40 34.29 -21.89
CA GLY A 305 4.37 35.09 -21.23
C GLY A 305 3.11 34.28 -20.92
N GLY A 306 2.29 34.76 -19.98
CA GLY A 306 0.89 34.31 -19.84
C GLY A 306 0.57 33.35 -18.70
N ASP A 307 1.39 33.27 -17.65
CA ASP A 307 1.17 32.40 -16.48
C ASP A 307 0.73 30.96 -16.88
N GLY A 308 -0.16 30.31 -16.13
CA GLY A 308 -0.64 28.94 -16.40
C GLY A 308 -2.14 28.90 -16.57
N LEU A 309 -2.61 28.15 -17.58
CA LEU A 309 -4.02 27.87 -17.76
C LEU A 309 -4.23 26.56 -18.52
N ALA A 310 -5.11 25.71 -18.01
CA ALA A 310 -5.50 24.47 -18.67
C ALA A 310 -7.01 24.23 -18.55
N GLY A 311 -7.55 23.53 -19.56
CA GLY A 311 -8.88 22.96 -19.50
C GLY A 311 -8.89 21.71 -18.63
N GLY A 312 -9.93 21.55 -17.80
CA GLY A 312 -10.12 20.39 -16.94
C GLY A 312 -10.49 19.11 -17.68
N GLY A 313 -9.70 18.04 -17.56
CA GLY A 313 -10.06 16.71 -18.06
C GLY A 313 -10.21 16.61 -19.59
N VAL A 314 -9.49 17.45 -20.33
CA VAL A 314 -9.67 17.64 -21.77
C VAL A 314 -8.90 16.64 -22.63
N VAL A 315 -7.99 15.83 -22.06
CA VAL A 315 -7.21 14.85 -22.82
C VAL A 315 -8.14 13.90 -23.59
N CYS A 316 -7.80 13.62 -24.85
CA CYS A 316 -8.61 12.86 -25.81
C CYS A 316 -9.95 13.48 -26.24
N VAL A 317 -10.40 14.60 -25.67
CA VAL A 317 -11.68 15.24 -26.00
C VAL A 317 -11.55 16.09 -27.28
N PRO A 318 -12.23 15.73 -28.39
CA PRO A 318 -12.14 16.47 -29.65
C PRO A 318 -12.53 17.95 -29.48
N GLY A 319 -11.72 18.85 -30.02
CA GLY A 319 -11.94 20.31 -29.92
C GLY A 319 -11.59 20.93 -28.57
N GLN A 320 -11.13 20.14 -27.58
CA GLN A 320 -10.71 20.65 -26.27
C GLN A 320 -9.31 20.15 -25.85
N LYS A 321 -8.84 19.02 -26.41
CA LYS A 321 -7.61 18.35 -25.93
C LYS A 321 -6.30 19.12 -26.08
N ALA A 322 -6.29 20.26 -26.77
CA ALA A 322 -5.14 21.16 -26.88
C ALA A 322 -5.24 22.41 -25.98
N LYS A 323 -6.22 22.45 -25.07
CA LYS A 323 -6.38 23.51 -24.07
C LYS A 323 -5.39 23.35 -22.90
N GLY A 324 -4.15 23.77 -23.10
CA GLY A 324 -3.14 23.82 -22.05
C GLY A 324 -2.03 24.81 -22.40
N VAL A 325 -1.72 25.71 -21.48
CA VAL A 325 -0.77 26.80 -21.63
C VAL A 325 0.15 26.83 -20.41
N THR A 326 1.45 26.78 -20.64
CA THR A 326 2.45 27.12 -19.62
C THR A 326 3.41 28.19 -20.14
N GLY A 327 3.26 29.40 -19.61
CA GLY A 327 4.08 30.56 -19.95
C GLY A 327 4.99 30.99 -18.82
N ARG A 328 6.30 31.07 -19.07
CA ARG A 328 7.24 31.57 -18.06
C ARG A 328 8.45 32.26 -18.66
N SER A 329 8.81 33.42 -18.12
CA SER A 329 9.90 34.24 -18.69
C SER A 329 11.28 33.55 -18.73
N GLU A 330 11.46 32.48 -17.93
CA GLU A 330 12.65 31.63 -17.93
C GLU A 330 12.21 30.16 -17.89
N PRO A 331 11.82 29.59 -19.05
CA PRO A 331 11.18 28.27 -19.10
C PRO A 331 12.21 27.14 -19.11
N VAL A 332 12.99 27.05 -18.03
CA VAL A 332 14.04 26.05 -17.81
C VAL A 332 14.10 25.62 -16.35
N GLY A 333 14.60 24.41 -16.13
CA GLY A 333 14.86 23.91 -14.78
C GLY A 333 13.62 23.32 -14.12
N ASP A 334 13.84 22.70 -12.97
CA ASP A 334 12.82 21.89 -12.30
C ASP A 334 11.65 22.71 -11.76
N ALA A 335 11.87 23.97 -11.36
CA ALA A 335 10.76 24.85 -10.98
C ALA A 335 9.79 25.03 -12.18
N TYR A 336 10.31 25.27 -13.39
CA TYR A 336 9.49 25.34 -14.59
C TYR A 336 8.75 24.02 -14.87
N ASP A 337 9.49 22.90 -14.89
CA ASP A 337 8.96 21.60 -15.31
C ASP A 337 7.94 21.02 -14.31
N VAL A 338 8.16 21.19 -13.00
CA VAL A 338 7.37 20.55 -11.94
C VAL A 338 6.26 21.45 -11.40
N ASP A 339 6.57 22.70 -11.02
CA ASP A 339 5.56 23.58 -10.38
C ASP A 339 4.50 24.06 -11.37
N TYR A 340 4.83 24.11 -12.67
CA TYR A 340 3.98 24.73 -13.68
C TYR A 340 3.60 23.73 -14.76
N VAL A 341 4.56 23.21 -15.54
CA VAL A 341 4.16 22.33 -16.66
C VAL A 341 3.46 21.06 -16.16
N ALA A 342 4.01 20.37 -15.15
CA ALA A 342 3.37 19.17 -14.61
C ALA A 342 2.02 19.48 -13.92
N HIS A 343 1.87 20.68 -13.36
CA HIS A 343 0.62 21.17 -12.75
C HIS A 343 -0.47 21.40 -13.80
N GLU A 344 -0.17 22.16 -14.85
CA GLU A 344 -1.13 22.44 -15.94
C GLU A 344 -1.52 21.18 -16.71
N ILE A 345 -0.56 20.28 -16.96
CA ILE A 345 -0.88 18.96 -17.54
C ILE A 345 -1.76 18.14 -16.57
N GLY A 346 -1.62 18.34 -15.25
CA GLY A 346 -2.45 17.66 -14.25
C GLY A 346 -3.91 18.05 -14.37
N HIS A 347 -4.18 19.34 -14.60
CA HIS A 347 -5.52 19.83 -14.95
C HIS A 347 -6.04 19.25 -16.27
N GLN A 348 -5.20 19.13 -17.31
CA GLN A 348 -5.61 18.49 -18.56
C GLN A 348 -6.02 17.02 -18.35
N PHE A 349 -5.38 16.33 -17.40
CA PHE A 349 -5.77 15.00 -16.94
C PHE A 349 -6.88 15.01 -15.88
N GLY A 350 -7.43 16.16 -15.48
CA GLY A 350 -8.63 16.26 -14.63
C GLY A 350 -8.37 16.44 -13.12
N ALA A 351 -7.12 16.64 -12.68
CA ALA A 351 -6.85 16.93 -11.28
C ALA A 351 -7.32 18.35 -10.90
N ASN A 352 -7.87 18.48 -9.70
CA ASN A 352 -8.18 19.75 -9.06
C ASN A 352 -7.09 20.16 -8.05
N HIS A 353 -7.16 21.41 -7.64
CA HIS A 353 -6.28 22.01 -6.64
C HIS A 353 -6.42 21.34 -5.25
N THR A 354 -5.30 21.14 -4.55
CA THR A 354 -5.29 20.46 -3.23
C THR A 354 -5.22 21.40 -2.02
N GLN A 355 -4.94 22.68 -2.23
CA GLN A 355 -4.71 23.64 -1.15
C GLN A 355 -5.98 24.06 -0.39
N ASN A 356 -5.86 24.19 0.93
CA ASN A 356 -6.90 24.69 1.83
C ASN A 356 -6.64 26.16 2.22
N ASN A 357 -6.15 27.00 1.31
CA ASN A 357 -6.15 28.46 1.46
C ASN A 357 -7.19 29.08 0.50
N ASP A 358 -7.34 30.41 0.51
CA ASP A 358 -8.42 31.07 -0.25
C ASP A 358 -8.05 31.36 -1.73
N CYS A 359 -6.88 30.95 -2.20
CA CYS A 359 -6.45 31.19 -3.58
C CYS A 359 -6.88 30.05 -4.50
N ASN A 360 -7.86 30.32 -5.36
CA ASN A 360 -8.33 29.43 -6.42
C ASN A 360 -8.60 27.98 -5.93
N ARG A 361 -9.09 27.85 -4.69
CA ARG A 361 -9.31 26.56 -4.04
C ARG A 361 -10.51 25.82 -4.64
N ASN A 362 -10.34 24.51 -4.81
CA ASN A 362 -11.45 23.59 -5.02
C ASN A 362 -11.82 22.92 -3.69
N ASN A 363 -13.05 23.12 -3.20
CA ASN A 363 -13.47 22.62 -1.89
C ASN A 363 -13.52 21.08 -1.81
N VAL A 364 -13.80 20.38 -2.91
CA VAL A 364 -13.94 18.91 -2.89
C VAL A 364 -12.58 18.23 -2.70
N THR A 365 -11.51 18.91 -3.08
CA THR A 365 -10.13 18.39 -3.05
C THR A 365 -9.20 19.19 -2.14
N ALA A 366 -9.70 20.12 -1.32
CA ALA A 366 -8.92 20.97 -0.42
C ALA A 366 -8.34 20.22 0.79
N VAL A 367 -7.52 19.19 0.53
CA VAL A 367 -7.05 18.22 1.53
C VAL A 367 -5.69 18.56 2.15
N GLU A 368 -5.00 19.59 1.65
CA GLU A 368 -3.69 19.99 2.16
C GLU A 368 -3.73 21.35 2.88
N PRO A 369 -3.06 21.51 4.04
CA PRO A 369 -3.03 22.77 4.77
C PRO A 369 -2.42 23.92 3.96
N GLY A 370 -2.89 25.16 4.22
CA GLY A 370 -2.32 26.37 3.63
C GLY A 370 -2.23 26.32 2.11
N SER A 371 -1.08 26.64 1.56
CA SER A 371 -0.78 26.57 0.11
C SER A 371 -0.50 25.17 -0.42
N ALA A 372 -0.67 24.12 0.37
CA ALA A 372 -0.28 22.75 0.05
C ALA A 372 1.23 22.52 -0.19
N SER A 373 1.61 21.26 -0.34
CA SER A 373 2.98 20.78 -0.58
C SER A 373 3.13 20.02 -1.90
N THR A 374 2.07 19.40 -2.43
CA THR A 374 2.14 18.57 -3.66
C THR A 374 1.99 19.39 -4.95
N ILE A 375 2.18 18.74 -6.11
CA ILE A 375 2.18 19.39 -7.44
C ILE A 375 0.90 20.18 -7.71
N MET A 376 -0.28 19.66 -7.35
CA MET A 376 -1.56 20.36 -7.58
C MET A 376 -1.87 21.42 -6.50
N GLY A 377 -0.91 21.67 -5.61
CA GLY A 377 -0.93 22.75 -4.63
C GLY A 377 -0.36 24.07 -5.16
N TYR A 378 -0.48 25.12 -4.36
CA TYR A 378 0.02 26.48 -4.66
C TYR A 378 1.29 26.82 -3.86
N ALA A 379 2.15 25.82 -3.66
CA ALA A 379 3.38 25.97 -2.89
C ALA A 379 4.27 27.08 -3.49
N GLY A 380 4.57 28.09 -2.67
CA GLY A 380 5.38 29.25 -3.04
C GLY A 380 4.60 30.41 -3.64
N ILE A 381 3.32 30.19 -3.98
CA ILE A 381 2.49 31.11 -4.76
C ILE A 381 1.57 31.91 -3.84
N CYS A 382 0.78 31.26 -3.00
CA CYS A 382 -0.24 31.93 -2.18
C CYS A 382 -0.03 31.75 -0.67
N LEU A 383 -0.34 32.80 0.11
CA LEU A 383 -0.28 32.77 1.57
C LEU A 383 -1.57 32.17 2.19
N PRO A 384 -1.51 31.51 3.35
CA PRO A 384 -0.30 31.21 4.12
C PRO A 384 0.49 30.07 3.47
N ASN A 385 1.77 30.31 3.22
CA ASN A 385 2.59 29.48 2.35
C ASN A 385 3.31 28.37 3.13
N VAL A 386 3.09 27.11 2.76
CA VAL A 386 3.68 25.93 3.41
C VAL A 386 5.17 25.81 3.11
N GLN A 387 5.54 25.99 1.85
CA GLN A 387 6.92 25.87 1.34
C GLN A 387 7.09 26.64 0.03
N ASN A 388 8.32 26.85 -0.44
CA ASN A 388 8.57 27.75 -1.58
C ASN A 388 8.34 27.13 -2.97
N GLN A 389 8.30 25.80 -3.09
CA GLN A 389 8.11 25.05 -4.33
C GLN A 389 7.39 23.75 -4.01
N SER A 390 6.58 23.21 -4.91
CA SER A 390 5.91 21.93 -4.73
C SER A 390 6.93 20.79 -4.67
N ASP A 391 6.64 19.78 -3.87
CA ASP A 391 7.35 18.50 -3.93
C ASP A 391 6.97 17.77 -5.24
N ASP A 392 7.85 16.93 -5.76
CA ASP A 392 7.76 16.30 -7.09
C ASP A 392 6.89 15.04 -7.13
N TYR A 393 5.73 15.09 -6.48
CA TYR A 393 4.73 14.02 -6.48
C TYR A 393 3.30 14.57 -6.37
N PHE A 394 2.35 13.78 -6.87
CA PHE A 394 0.93 14.05 -6.72
C PHE A 394 0.40 13.51 -5.40
N HIS A 395 -0.54 14.25 -4.80
CA HIS A 395 -1.36 13.74 -3.70
C HIS A 395 -2.20 12.55 -4.17
N SER A 396 -2.52 11.64 -3.25
CA SER A 396 -3.45 10.52 -3.47
C SER A 396 -4.79 10.92 -4.13
N ILE A 397 -5.33 12.11 -3.80
CA ILE A 397 -6.57 12.62 -4.39
C ILE A 397 -6.37 13.02 -5.84
N SER A 398 -5.28 13.75 -6.16
CA SER A 398 -4.97 14.12 -7.55
C SER A 398 -4.72 12.89 -8.43
N ILE A 399 -4.07 11.85 -7.88
CA ILE A 399 -3.89 10.56 -8.59
C ILE A 399 -5.25 9.93 -8.88
N THR A 400 -6.16 9.93 -7.89
CA THR A 400 -7.50 9.38 -8.05
C THR A 400 -8.28 10.12 -9.15
N GLU A 401 -8.31 11.46 -9.13
CA GLU A 401 -9.01 12.26 -10.14
C GLU A 401 -8.46 12.06 -11.55
N MET A 402 -7.13 12.08 -11.69
CA MET A 402 -6.50 11.86 -13.00
C MET A 402 -6.75 10.46 -13.51
N TRP A 403 -6.69 9.46 -12.63
CA TRP A 403 -6.96 8.09 -13.01
C TRP A 403 -8.42 7.90 -13.43
N ASN A 404 -9.38 8.52 -12.72
CA ASN A 404 -10.78 8.49 -13.12
C ASN A 404 -10.99 9.09 -14.51
N THR A 405 -10.33 10.21 -14.81
CA THR A 405 -10.36 10.83 -16.14
C THR A 405 -9.76 9.91 -17.20
N ILE A 406 -8.61 9.29 -16.91
CA ILE A 406 -7.94 8.33 -17.80
C ILE A 406 -8.84 7.13 -18.13
N GLN A 407 -9.58 6.63 -17.16
CA GLN A 407 -10.46 5.48 -17.31
C GLN A 407 -11.79 5.83 -18.02
N SER A 408 -12.20 7.11 -17.98
CA SER A 408 -13.46 7.58 -18.57
C SER A 408 -13.23 8.27 -19.92
N SER A 409 -12.81 9.54 -19.91
CA SER A 409 -12.73 10.40 -21.09
C SER A 409 -11.37 10.36 -21.81
N ALA A 410 -10.27 10.14 -21.07
CA ALA A 410 -8.90 10.14 -21.58
C ALA A 410 -8.39 8.73 -21.95
N ASN A 411 -9.25 7.91 -22.58
CA ASN A 411 -8.98 6.51 -22.88
C ASN A 411 -8.33 6.24 -24.26
N CYS A 412 -7.89 7.27 -24.98
CA CYS A 412 -7.35 7.16 -26.34
C CYS A 412 -5.86 6.76 -26.41
N ALA A 413 -5.22 6.50 -25.28
CA ALA A 413 -3.80 6.14 -25.21
C ALA A 413 -3.49 4.79 -25.89
N THR A 414 -2.26 4.67 -26.40
CA THR A 414 -1.72 3.36 -26.77
C THR A 414 -1.27 2.61 -25.51
N LEU A 415 -1.87 1.46 -25.24
CA LEU A 415 -1.55 0.63 -24.08
C LEU A 415 -0.42 -0.37 -24.38
N THR A 416 0.52 -0.51 -23.44
CA THR A 416 1.57 -1.53 -23.50
C THR A 416 1.73 -2.22 -22.14
N ASP A 417 1.93 -3.54 -22.15
CA ASP A 417 2.18 -4.29 -20.92
C ASP A 417 3.50 -3.87 -20.29
N THR A 418 3.46 -3.48 -19.02
CA THR A 418 4.68 -3.17 -18.24
C THR A 418 5.41 -4.44 -17.81
N GLY A 419 4.67 -5.55 -17.66
CA GLY A 419 5.14 -6.76 -16.99
C GLY A 419 5.39 -6.55 -15.49
N ASN A 420 4.75 -5.52 -14.92
CA ASN A 420 4.78 -5.13 -13.52
C ASN A 420 3.41 -5.43 -12.90
N SER A 421 3.40 -6.04 -11.73
CA SER A 421 2.21 -6.27 -10.93
C SER A 421 1.97 -5.06 -10.03
N GLY A 422 0.71 -4.65 -9.87
CA GLY A 422 0.39 -3.57 -8.96
C GLY A 422 0.61 -3.98 -7.49
N PRO A 423 1.07 -3.07 -6.62
CA PRO A 423 1.11 -3.33 -5.19
C PRO A 423 -0.29 -3.45 -4.59
N ILE A 424 -0.38 -4.00 -3.39
CA ILE A 424 -1.58 -3.99 -2.55
C ILE A 424 -1.26 -3.17 -1.30
N ALA A 425 -2.12 -2.20 -0.99
CA ALA A 425 -2.03 -1.36 0.20
C ALA A 425 -3.03 -1.86 1.24
N ASN A 426 -2.65 -1.82 2.52
CA ASN A 426 -3.51 -2.06 3.67
C ASN A 426 -3.18 -1.02 4.74
N ALA A 427 -4.13 -0.12 5.01
CA ALA A 427 -4.01 0.99 5.95
C ALA A 427 -4.20 0.54 7.42
N GLY A 428 -4.71 -0.68 7.64
CA GLY A 428 -5.05 -1.22 8.95
C GLY A 428 -6.49 -0.91 9.36
N SER A 429 -6.80 -1.13 10.64
CA SER A 429 -8.11 -0.82 11.22
C SER A 429 -8.27 0.67 11.52
N ASP A 430 -9.53 1.13 11.63
CA ASP A 430 -9.83 2.45 12.19
C ASP A 430 -9.58 2.49 13.69
N TYR A 431 -9.22 3.66 14.22
CA TYR A 431 -8.89 3.83 15.64
C TYR A 431 -9.55 5.04 16.28
N SER A 432 -10.02 4.85 17.51
CA SER A 432 -10.33 5.96 18.41
C SER A 432 -9.13 6.29 19.29
N ILE A 433 -8.75 7.58 19.37
CA ILE A 433 -7.62 8.08 20.15
C ILE A 433 -8.03 9.23 21.11
N PRO A 434 -7.27 9.48 22.18
CA PRO A 434 -7.48 10.66 23.02
C PRO A 434 -7.02 11.95 22.35
N LYS A 435 -7.68 13.09 22.63
CA LYS A 435 -7.24 14.40 22.13
C LYS A 435 -5.84 14.77 22.62
N SER A 436 -5.17 15.66 21.88
CA SER A 436 -3.84 16.21 22.20
C SER A 436 -2.77 15.14 22.45
N THR A 437 -2.91 13.99 21.81
CA THR A 437 -2.03 12.84 21.99
C THR A 437 -1.39 12.47 20.65
N PRO A 438 -0.06 12.29 20.59
CA PRO A 438 0.59 11.87 19.36
C PRO A 438 0.26 10.42 19.00
N PHE A 439 0.25 10.14 17.70
CA PHE A 439 -0.09 8.83 17.17
C PHE A 439 0.79 8.47 15.98
N VAL A 440 0.84 7.19 15.65
CA VAL A 440 1.61 6.65 14.53
C VAL A 440 0.70 5.83 13.64
N LEU A 441 0.57 6.26 12.38
CA LEU A 441 -0.12 5.48 11.36
C LEU A 441 0.80 4.37 10.88
N LYS A 442 0.28 3.16 10.76
CA LYS A 442 1.04 1.94 10.43
C LYS A 442 0.31 1.22 9.30
N GLY A 443 0.91 1.20 8.12
CA GLY A 443 0.38 0.46 6.97
C GLY A 443 1.19 -0.79 6.67
N VAL A 444 0.62 -1.69 5.89
CA VAL A 444 1.29 -2.86 5.32
C VAL A 444 1.06 -2.88 3.82
N ALA A 445 2.08 -3.26 3.06
CA ALA A 445 1.93 -3.45 1.62
C ALA A 445 2.60 -4.73 1.17
N THR A 446 2.03 -5.34 0.14
CA THR A 446 2.59 -6.50 -0.55
C THR A 446 2.69 -6.23 -2.04
N ASP A 447 3.65 -6.85 -2.69
CA ASP A 447 3.82 -6.75 -4.14
C ASP A 447 4.39 -8.09 -4.64
N VAL A 448 3.82 -8.61 -5.73
CA VAL A 448 4.25 -9.87 -6.36
C VAL A 448 5.68 -9.75 -6.88
N ASP A 449 6.10 -8.56 -7.32
CA ASP A 449 7.45 -8.27 -7.81
C ASP A 449 8.45 -7.97 -6.68
N GLY A 450 7.95 -7.91 -5.44
CA GLY A 450 8.72 -7.77 -4.21
C GLY A 450 8.71 -6.35 -3.64
N THR A 451 8.96 -6.23 -2.33
CA THR A 451 8.69 -4.98 -1.59
C THR A 451 9.84 -3.98 -1.56
N SER A 452 11.00 -4.30 -2.13
CA SER A 452 12.24 -3.52 -1.95
C SER A 452 12.27 -2.17 -2.67
N SER A 453 11.39 -1.98 -3.67
CA SER A 453 11.24 -0.73 -4.42
C SER A 453 10.06 0.12 -3.93
N LEU A 454 9.22 -0.43 -3.04
CA LEU A 454 8.03 0.25 -2.55
C LEU A 454 8.38 1.49 -1.74
N THR A 455 7.58 2.53 -1.93
CA THR A 455 7.59 3.75 -1.12
C THR A 455 6.18 4.12 -0.69
N TYR A 456 6.06 4.78 0.46
CA TYR A 456 4.82 4.99 1.18
C TYR A 456 4.57 6.46 1.47
N ASN A 457 3.31 6.88 1.34
CA ASN A 457 2.81 8.16 1.82
C ASN A 457 1.56 7.93 2.66
N TRP A 458 1.55 8.49 3.86
CA TRP A 458 0.35 8.73 4.63
C TRP A 458 -0.07 10.16 4.40
N GLU A 459 -1.30 10.42 3.98
CA GLU A 459 -1.80 11.77 3.67
C GLU A 459 -3.17 11.97 4.28
N GLN A 460 -3.44 13.14 4.85
CA GLN A 460 -4.78 13.47 5.33
C GLN A 460 -5.68 13.79 4.13
N ILE A 461 -6.95 13.39 4.19
CA ILE A 461 -7.92 13.57 3.09
C ILE A 461 -9.20 14.31 3.52
N ASP A 462 -9.22 14.90 4.71
CA ASP A 462 -10.25 15.85 5.16
C ASP A 462 -10.24 17.09 4.25
N ASN A 463 -11.32 17.30 3.49
CA ASN A 463 -11.41 18.35 2.47
C ASN A 463 -12.14 19.62 2.95
N GLU A 464 -12.65 19.65 4.18
CA GLU A 464 -13.40 20.80 4.65
C GLU A 464 -12.50 22.02 4.84
N VAL A 465 -13.05 23.19 4.58
CA VAL A 465 -12.33 24.45 4.74
C VAL A 465 -12.16 24.77 6.23
N ALA A 466 -10.92 25.01 6.65
CA ALA A 466 -10.60 25.33 8.04
C ALA A 466 -9.61 26.50 8.16
N SER A 467 -9.34 26.96 9.38
CA SER A 467 -8.34 28.00 9.61
C SER A 467 -6.94 27.49 9.26
N MET A 468 -6.20 28.26 8.44
CA MET A 468 -4.83 27.98 8.04
C MET A 468 -3.86 29.12 8.43
N PRO A 469 -2.63 28.86 8.92
CA PRO A 469 -2.09 27.55 9.31
C PRO A 469 -2.98 26.81 10.33
N PRO A 470 -2.98 25.46 10.33
CA PRO A 470 -3.91 24.66 11.10
C PRO A 470 -3.83 24.99 12.60
N LEU A 471 -4.98 24.98 13.27
CA LEU A 471 -5.08 25.19 14.71
C LEU A 471 -5.50 23.89 15.40
N SER A 472 -5.01 23.66 16.62
CA SER A 472 -5.39 22.47 17.40
C SER A 472 -6.87 22.46 17.76
N THR A 473 -7.58 23.58 17.65
CA THR A 473 -9.03 23.69 17.88
C THR A 473 -9.86 23.54 16.61
N ASN A 474 -9.25 23.31 15.45
CA ASN A 474 -10.01 23.06 14.22
C ASN A 474 -10.80 21.76 14.36
N THR A 475 -12.12 21.85 14.19
CA THR A 475 -13.04 20.70 14.25
C THR A 475 -13.15 19.95 12.93
N VAL A 476 -12.69 20.53 11.82
CA VAL A 476 -12.72 19.96 10.46
C VAL A 476 -11.47 20.37 9.66
N GLY A 477 -11.30 19.84 8.45
CA GLY A 477 -10.22 20.21 7.53
C GLY A 477 -8.83 19.72 7.93
N PRO A 478 -7.82 19.93 7.07
CA PRO A 478 -6.53 19.26 7.22
C PRO A 478 -5.65 19.90 8.30
N LEU A 479 -5.12 19.05 9.18
CA LEU A 479 -4.20 19.36 10.27
C LEU A 479 -2.76 18.96 9.98
N PHE A 480 -2.54 18.04 9.04
CA PHE A 480 -1.24 17.47 8.71
C PHE A 480 -0.93 17.61 7.22
N ARG A 481 0.16 18.32 6.91
CA ARG A 481 0.64 18.47 5.52
C ARG A 481 1.07 17.14 4.89
N SER A 482 1.08 17.07 3.56
CA SER A 482 1.76 15.98 2.85
C SER A 482 3.29 16.10 2.98
N LEU A 483 3.96 14.95 2.95
CA LEU A 483 5.41 14.80 3.05
C LEU A 483 5.91 13.80 1.99
N PRO A 484 7.14 13.96 1.47
CA PRO A 484 7.72 13.04 0.49
C PRO A 484 7.71 11.57 0.92
N SER A 485 7.61 10.68 -0.07
CA SER A 485 7.52 9.23 0.13
C SER A 485 8.72 8.69 0.93
N LYS A 486 8.47 7.69 1.78
CA LYS A 486 9.50 6.98 2.55
C LYS A 486 9.54 5.50 2.21
N VAL A 487 10.65 4.83 2.51
CA VAL A 487 10.78 3.36 2.43
C VAL A 487 10.26 2.62 3.67
N VAL A 488 9.68 3.35 4.62
CA VAL A 488 9.05 2.78 5.82
C VAL A 488 7.56 3.12 5.79
N PRO A 489 6.67 2.16 6.11
CA PRO A 489 5.22 2.36 5.98
C PRO A 489 4.59 3.07 7.19
N ASN A 490 5.41 3.45 8.18
CA ASN A 490 4.93 4.08 9.41
C ASN A 490 5.20 5.59 9.38
N ARG A 491 4.20 6.39 9.75
CA ARG A 491 4.32 7.85 9.90
C ARG A 491 3.90 8.26 11.31
N TYR A 492 4.80 8.92 12.03
CA TYR A 492 4.49 9.59 13.29
C TYR A 492 3.83 10.95 13.01
N LEU A 493 2.78 11.30 13.76
CA LEU A 493 2.06 12.56 13.62
C LEU A 493 1.97 13.32 14.95
N PRO A 494 2.55 14.55 15.01
CA PRO A 494 3.59 15.08 14.13
C PRO A 494 4.85 14.20 14.11
N GLU A 495 5.85 14.55 13.29
CA GLU A 495 7.13 13.83 13.25
C GLU A 495 7.69 13.58 14.67
N LEU A 496 8.20 12.37 14.95
CA LEU A 496 8.65 11.94 16.28
C LEU A 496 9.60 12.95 16.95
N ALA A 497 10.50 13.57 16.17
CA ALA A 497 11.42 14.59 16.66
C ALA A 497 10.72 15.81 17.28
N THR A 498 9.52 16.18 16.79
CA THR A 498 8.68 17.24 17.35
C THR A 498 8.21 16.88 18.77
N ILE A 499 7.76 15.64 18.94
CA ILE A 499 7.27 15.12 20.23
C ILE A 499 8.42 14.99 21.24
N VAL A 500 9.57 14.47 20.79
CA VAL A 500 10.80 14.35 21.61
C VAL A 500 11.30 15.73 22.08
N ALA A 501 11.13 16.76 21.26
CA ALA A 501 11.43 18.14 21.63
C ALA A 501 10.41 18.75 22.63
N GLY A 502 9.37 18.01 23.03
CA GLY A 502 8.34 18.44 23.96
C GLY A 502 7.22 19.27 23.32
N ASN A 503 7.12 19.29 21.99
CA ASN A 503 6.09 20.03 21.27
C ASN A 503 4.97 19.08 20.79
N THR A 504 3.76 19.59 20.66
CA THR A 504 2.59 18.86 20.12
C THR A 504 2.20 19.29 18.71
N SER A 505 2.97 20.22 18.13
CA SER A 505 2.67 20.82 16.84
C SER A 505 3.90 21.45 16.21
N THR A 506 3.90 21.49 14.88
CA THR A 506 4.66 22.44 14.07
C THR A 506 3.68 23.49 13.50
N THR A 507 4.15 24.35 12.61
CA THR A 507 3.25 25.27 11.88
C THR A 507 2.22 24.55 11.01
N TRP A 508 2.54 23.35 10.49
CA TRP A 508 1.76 22.67 9.44
C TRP A 508 1.35 21.22 9.79
N GLU A 509 1.65 20.80 11.02
CA GLU A 509 1.24 19.52 11.59
C GLU A 509 0.82 19.78 13.04
N VAL A 510 -0.45 19.57 13.37
CA VAL A 510 -1.00 19.96 14.67
C VAL A 510 -1.87 18.85 15.25
N LEU A 511 -1.59 18.46 16.50
CA LEU A 511 -2.48 17.53 17.21
C LEU A 511 -3.83 18.21 17.56
N PRO A 512 -4.96 17.54 17.28
CA PRO A 512 -6.27 18.06 17.62
C PRO A 512 -6.49 18.07 19.14
N SER A 513 -6.96 19.19 19.67
CA SER A 513 -7.32 19.41 21.08
C SER A 513 -8.82 19.32 21.34
N VAL A 514 -9.58 19.06 20.28
CA VAL A 514 -11.04 18.89 20.27
C VAL A 514 -11.37 17.54 19.67
N ALA A 515 -12.56 17.01 20.01
CA ALA A 515 -13.06 15.79 19.39
C ALA A 515 -13.41 16.06 17.92
N ARG A 516 -13.03 15.14 17.03
CA ARG A 516 -13.27 15.18 15.59
C ARG A 516 -12.84 13.87 14.95
N ASP A 517 -13.34 13.61 13.76
CA ASP A 517 -12.80 12.56 12.90
C ASP A 517 -11.72 13.14 11.98
N MET A 518 -10.85 12.26 11.51
CA MET A 518 -9.79 12.55 10.55
C MET A 518 -9.65 11.35 9.62
N SER A 519 -9.63 11.60 8.32
CA SER A 519 -9.46 10.56 7.31
C SER A 519 -8.04 10.61 6.76
N PHE A 520 -7.41 9.44 6.62
CA PHE A 520 -6.05 9.31 6.08
C PHE A 520 -6.00 8.30 4.95
N SER A 521 -5.24 8.62 3.91
CA SER A 521 -4.90 7.73 2.81
C SER A 521 -3.51 7.13 3.01
N PHE A 522 -3.39 5.81 2.87
CA PHE A 522 -2.13 5.08 2.75
C PHE A 522 -1.84 4.74 1.28
N LEU A 523 -1.02 5.57 0.64
CA LEU A 523 -0.62 5.42 -0.76
C LEU A 523 0.74 4.71 -0.88
N VAL A 524 0.78 3.66 -1.69
CA VAL A 524 1.95 2.85 -2.01
C VAL A 524 2.33 3.06 -3.48
N ARG A 525 3.61 3.27 -3.76
CA ARG A 525 4.19 3.32 -5.11
C ARG A 525 5.26 2.27 -5.26
N ASP A 526 5.29 1.54 -6.37
CA ASP A 526 6.30 0.51 -6.61
C ASP A 526 7.61 1.01 -7.24
N ASN A 527 7.59 2.21 -7.82
CA ASN A 527 8.71 2.85 -8.52
C ASN A 527 9.32 1.98 -9.65
N ASN A 528 8.50 1.27 -10.43
CA ASN A 528 8.98 0.57 -11.61
C ASN A 528 9.28 1.54 -12.77
N ALA A 529 10.53 1.56 -13.25
CA ALA A 529 10.99 2.43 -14.34
C ALA A 529 10.36 2.14 -15.72
N GLY A 530 9.62 1.02 -15.86
CA GLY A 530 8.88 0.65 -17.08
C GLY A 530 7.42 1.13 -17.13
N GLY A 531 6.96 1.82 -16.08
CA GLY A 531 5.57 2.17 -15.82
C GLY A 531 5.23 1.72 -14.40
N GLY A 532 5.21 2.67 -13.47
CA GLY A 532 5.00 2.41 -12.06
C GLY A 532 3.53 2.25 -11.72
N SER A 533 3.24 1.43 -10.73
CA SER A 533 1.90 1.22 -10.21
C SER A 533 1.74 1.80 -8.81
N THR A 534 0.51 2.23 -8.54
CA THR A 534 0.09 2.79 -7.27
C THR A 534 -1.00 1.95 -6.64
N ALA A 535 -1.09 1.96 -5.31
CA ALA A 535 -2.20 1.35 -4.57
C ALA A 535 -2.52 2.20 -3.35
N ARG A 536 -3.79 2.23 -2.97
CA ARG A 536 -4.30 3.08 -1.90
C ARG A 536 -5.31 2.31 -1.08
N ASP A 537 -5.20 2.47 0.22
CA ASP A 537 -6.22 2.10 1.20
C ASP A 537 -6.39 3.26 2.17
N ASP A 538 -7.61 3.49 2.66
CA ASP A 538 -7.94 4.63 3.53
C ASP A 538 -8.26 4.13 4.94
N MET A 539 -7.98 4.94 5.97
CA MET A 539 -8.36 4.67 7.35
C MET A 539 -8.91 5.92 8.04
N GLU A 540 -9.71 5.70 9.07
CA GLU A 540 -10.27 6.73 9.92
C GLU A 540 -9.63 6.75 11.32
N VAL A 541 -9.39 7.97 11.83
CA VAL A 541 -8.92 8.21 13.18
C VAL A 541 -9.90 9.15 13.89
N THR A 542 -10.67 8.60 14.82
CA THR A 542 -11.60 9.35 15.66
C THR A 542 -10.91 9.89 16.90
N VAL A 543 -10.82 11.20 17.01
CA VAL A 543 -10.32 11.90 18.19
C VAL A 543 -11.46 12.07 19.17
N THR A 544 -11.35 11.46 20.34
CA THR A 544 -12.36 11.52 21.38
C THR A 544 -12.09 12.65 22.37
N ALA A 545 -13.11 13.04 23.13
CA ALA A 545 -13.00 14.07 24.17
C ALA A 545 -12.21 13.63 25.42
N ALA A 546 -11.62 12.43 25.42
CA ALA A 546 -10.81 11.87 26.52
C ALA A 546 -9.62 12.77 26.88
N GLU A 547 -9.09 12.61 28.09
CA GLU A 547 -7.87 13.31 28.51
C GLU A 547 -6.66 12.87 27.69
N ALA A 548 -5.71 13.78 27.51
CA ALA A 548 -4.49 13.51 26.76
C ALA A 548 -3.65 12.42 27.45
N PHE A 549 -3.15 11.48 26.66
CA PHE A 549 -2.24 10.45 27.12
C PHE A 549 -0.83 11.03 27.20
N VAL A 550 -0.26 11.11 28.40
CA VAL A 550 0.99 11.82 28.67
C VAL A 550 1.87 11.01 29.62
N VAL A 551 3.16 10.83 29.28
CA VAL A 551 4.13 10.27 30.22
C VAL A 551 4.38 11.29 31.33
N LEU A 552 4.26 10.90 32.60
CA LEU A 552 4.43 11.77 33.77
C LEU A 552 5.80 11.62 34.42
N THR A 553 6.30 10.38 34.55
CA THR A 553 7.63 10.08 35.11
C THR A 553 8.36 9.10 34.19
N PRO A 554 9.63 9.38 33.80
CA PRO A 554 10.50 10.47 34.28
C PRO A 554 10.35 11.77 33.46
N ASN A 555 10.04 12.91 34.11
CA ASN A 555 10.06 14.24 33.46
C ASN A 555 10.91 15.26 34.22
N SER A 556 11.99 14.79 34.83
CA SER A 556 12.97 15.64 35.50
C SER A 556 14.37 15.05 35.30
N LEU A 557 15.40 15.85 35.54
CA LEU A 557 16.78 15.38 35.52
C LEU A 557 16.98 14.39 36.69
N VAL A 558 16.91 13.10 36.38
CA VAL A 558 17.12 12.02 37.32
C VAL A 558 18.27 11.14 36.86
N ASN A 559 18.94 10.50 37.82
CA ASN A 559 19.95 9.50 37.56
C ASN A 559 19.39 8.15 38.01
N TRP A 560 19.33 7.20 37.09
CA TRP A 560 18.93 5.83 37.34
C TRP A 560 20.14 4.94 37.17
N ASP A 561 20.42 4.08 38.14
CA ASP A 561 21.51 3.13 38.05
C ASP A 561 21.03 1.87 37.31
N THR A 562 21.88 1.31 36.44
CA THR A 562 21.61 0.03 35.78
C THR A 562 21.18 -1.02 36.80
N GLY A 563 20.10 -1.73 36.49
CA GLY A 563 19.54 -2.79 37.33
C GLY A 563 18.72 -2.30 38.53
N SER A 564 18.56 -0.99 38.71
CA SER A 564 17.60 -0.45 39.67
C SER A 564 16.16 -0.59 39.15
N THR A 565 15.22 -0.86 40.06
CA THR A 565 13.78 -0.78 39.77
C THR A 565 13.32 0.67 39.84
N GLN A 566 12.62 1.13 38.82
CA GLN A 566 12.07 2.48 38.71
C GLN A 566 10.58 2.40 38.34
N THR A 567 9.77 3.22 38.99
CA THR A 567 8.34 3.34 38.68
C THR A 567 8.14 4.38 37.58
N ILE A 568 7.61 3.93 36.44
CA ILE A 568 7.17 4.79 35.34
C ILE A 568 5.68 5.05 35.51
N THR A 569 5.26 6.30 35.30
CA THR A 569 3.85 6.69 35.42
C THR A 569 3.40 7.51 34.22
N TRP A 570 2.13 7.36 33.84
CA TRP A 570 1.49 8.10 32.75
C TRP A 570 0.04 8.44 33.09
N ASN A 571 -0.48 9.50 32.48
CA ASN A 571 -1.91 9.75 32.50
C ASN A 571 -2.58 8.87 31.44
N LYS A 572 -3.30 7.84 31.88
CA LYS A 572 -4.14 7.03 30.98
C LYS A 572 -5.49 7.69 30.66
N GLY A 573 -5.97 8.62 31.49
CA GLY A 573 -7.34 9.14 31.38
C GLY A 573 -8.38 8.02 31.35
N THR A 574 -9.16 7.99 30.26
CA THR A 574 -10.16 6.94 29.96
C THR A 574 -9.80 6.13 28.70
N THR A 575 -8.50 6.02 28.38
CA THR A 575 -8.04 5.33 27.17
C THR A 575 -8.28 3.82 27.20
N ASP A 576 -8.44 3.22 28.38
CA ASP A 576 -8.75 1.81 28.62
C ASP A 576 -10.24 1.46 28.50
N ILE A 577 -11.08 2.45 28.19
CA ILE A 577 -12.53 2.29 28.07
C ILE A 577 -12.94 2.59 26.63
N ALA A 578 -13.98 1.91 26.13
CA ALA A 578 -14.59 2.21 24.85
C ALA A 578 -15.00 3.70 24.74
N PRO A 579 -14.79 4.35 23.59
CA PRO A 579 -14.45 3.76 22.29
C PRO A 579 -12.94 3.58 22.03
N ILE A 580 -12.03 4.12 22.87
CA ILE A 580 -10.56 3.96 22.66
C ILE A 580 -10.12 2.52 22.96
N ASN A 581 -10.58 1.96 24.07
CA ASN A 581 -10.42 0.55 24.46
C ASN A 581 -8.98 -0.02 24.44
N CYS A 582 -7.97 0.80 24.73
CA CYS A 582 -6.57 0.36 24.81
C CYS A 582 -6.30 -0.35 26.15
N GLN A 583 -6.20 -1.68 26.13
CA GLN A 583 -6.04 -2.49 27.33
C GLN A 583 -4.59 -2.56 27.80
N ASN A 584 -3.63 -2.48 26.88
CA ASN A 584 -2.21 -2.69 27.18
C ASN A 584 -1.30 -1.66 26.52
N VAL A 585 -0.16 -1.40 27.16
CA VAL A 585 0.90 -0.51 26.65
C VAL A 585 2.26 -1.22 26.61
N ASN A 586 3.15 -0.73 25.75
CA ASN A 586 4.55 -1.10 25.71
C ASN A 586 5.41 0.07 26.22
N ILE A 587 6.45 -0.25 26.99
CA ILE A 587 7.43 0.71 27.51
C ILE A 587 8.75 0.50 26.79
N LYS A 588 9.20 1.53 26.06
CA LYS A 588 10.42 1.52 25.28
C LYS A 588 11.42 2.57 25.75
N LEU A 589 12.70 2.25 25.57
CA LEU A 589 13.85 3.08 25.92
C LEU A 589 14.61 3.51 24.67
N SER A 590 14.92 4.81 24.65
CA SER A 590 15.92 5.41 23.79
C SER A 590 17.17 5.72 24.59
N ILE A 591 18.33 5.56 23.95
CA ILE A 591 19.64 5.91 24.51
C ILE A 591 20.32 7.06 23.74
N ASP A 592 19.68 7.51 22.66
CA ASP A 592 20.19 8.48 21.68
C ASP A 592 19.41 9.79 21.70
N GLY A 593 18.78 10.12 22.84
CA GLY A 593 18.02 11.36 23.02
C GLY A 593 16.63 11.35 22.37
N GLY A 594 16.07 10.17 22.11
CA GLY A 594 14.75 10.00 21.48
C GLY A 594 14.79 9.93 19.95
N LEU A 595 15.96 9.80 19.32
CA LEU A 595 16.06 9.61 17.87
C LEU A 595 15.51 8.24 17.47
N THR A 596 15.78 7.21 18.28
CA THR A 596 15.25 5.85 18.11
C THR A 596 14.85 5.23 19.44
N PHE A 597 13.90 4.29 19.42
CA PHE A 597 13.43 3.53 20.60
C PHE A 597 13.57 2.01 20.39
N PRO A 598 14.81 1.49 20.23
CA PRO A 598 15.03 0.08 19.86
C PRO A 598 14.89 -0.89 21.04
N ILE A 599 14.98 -0.40 22.28
CA ILE A 599 14.99 -1.24 23.49
C ILE A 599 13.57 -1.29 24.05
N THR A 600 12.96 -2.46 24.08
CA THR A 600 11.67 -2.66 24.78
C THR A 600 11.97 -3.13 26.20
N ILE A 601 11.57 -2.33 27.19
CA ILE A 601 11.76 -2.65 28.61
C ILE A 601 10.64 -3.60 29.08
N LYS A 602 9.40 -3.30 28.67
CA LYS A 602 8.22 -4.08 29.03
C LYS A 602 7.23 -4.05 27.87
N SER A 603 6.64 -5.20 27.55
CA SER A 603 5.58 -5.31 26.55
C SER A 603 4.27 -5.72 27.20
N ASN A 604 3.15 -5.29 26.61
CA ASN A 604 1.80 -5.69 26.99
C ASN A 604 1.50 -5.56 28.50
N THR A 605 1.99 -4.50 29.16
CA THR A 605 1.57 -4.23 30.55
C THR A 605 0.20 -3.54 30.55
N PRO A 606 -0.68 -3.80 31.55
CA PRO A 606 -1.98 -3.15 31.63
C PRO A 606 -1.88 -1.62 31.52
N ASN A 607 -2.82 -1.02 30.79
CA ASN A 607 -2.95 0.43 30.72
C ASN A 607 -3.63 0.98 31.98
N ASP A 608 -2.97 0.91 33.13
CA ASP A 608 -3.50 1.33 34.44
C ASP A 608 -2.88 2.63 34.99
N GLY A 609 -1.85 3.16 34.31
CA GLY A 609 -1.19 4.43 34.61
C GLY A 609 0.16 4.30 35.32
N THR A 610 0.61 3.08 35.64
CA THR A 610 1.88 2.85 36.35
C THR A 610 2.52 1.51 36.00
N GLU A 611 3.85 1.44 35.97
CA GLU A 611 4.56 0.16 35.86
C GLU A 611 5.93 0.27 36.55
N ASP A 612 6.30 -0.76 37.32
CA ASP A 612 7.66 -0.91 37.83
C ASP A 612 8.53 -1.63 36.82
N VAL A 613 9.65 -1.01 36.44
CA VAL A 613 10.58 -1.57 35.45
C VAL A 613 12.01 -1.65 35.98
N VAL A 614 12.77 -2.65 35.53
CA VAL A 614 14.21 -2.76 35.78
C VAL A 614 14.96 -2.06 34.66
N ILE A 615 15.84 -1.11 35.00
CA ILE A 615 16.59 -0.32 34.01
C ILE A 615 17.71 -1.18 33.38
N PRO A 616 17.73 -1.33 32.05
CA PRO A 616 18.74 -2.16 31.36
C PRO A 616 20.12 -1.48 31.31
N ASP A 617 21.15 -2.24 30.95
CA ASP A 617 22.54 -1.76 30.91
C ASP A 617 22.85 -0.97 29.65
N ASN A 618 22.32 0.24 29.61
CA ASN A 618 22.51 1.12 28.49
C ASN A 618 22.90 2.50 29.01
N ALA A 619 24.12 2.59 29.56
CA ALA A 619 24.64 3.83 30.11
C ALA A 619 24.58 4.97 29.07
N THR A 620 23.91 6.06 29.44
CA THR A 620 23.72 7.23 28.59
C THR A 620 23.27 8.42 29.45
N THR A 621 23.53 9.62 28.98
CA THR A 621 23.03 10.87 29.62
C THR A 621 21.82 11.45 28.90
N THR A 622 21.35 10.78 27.84
CA THR A 622 20.26 11.24 26.96
C THR A 622 19.18 10.16 26.82
N ALA A 623 18.81 9.52 27.93
CA ALA A 623 17.79 8.48 27.90
C ALA A 623 16.39 9.10 27.77
N ARG A 624 15.51 8.43 27.00
CA ARG A 624 14.08 8.75 26.88
C ARG A 624 13.22 7.51 27.03
N ILE A 625 12.06 7.65 27.64
CA ILE A 625 11.00 6.64 27.72
C ILE A 625 9.87 7.02 26.78
N MET A 626 9.48 6.05 25.95
CA MET A 626 8.24 6.07 25.18
C MET A 626 7.27 5.07 25.79
N ILE A 627 6.02 5.49 25.95
CA ILE A 627 4.91 4.60 26.23
C ILE A 627 3.99 4.63 25.01
N GLU A 628 3.85 3.49 24.35
CA GLU A 628 2.98 3.33 23.19
C GLU A 628 1.85 2.35 23.53
N ALA A 629 0.67 2.58 22.96
CA ALA A 629 -0.39 1.58 23.01
C ALA A 629 0.06 0.29 22.29
N ALA A 630 -0.28 -0.87 22.86
CA ALA A 630 0.03 -2.17 22.27
C ALA A 630 -1.03 -2.59 21.23
N ASP A 631 -2.28 -2.17 21.45
CA ASP A 631 -3.49 -2.51 20.71
C ASP A 631 -4.18 -1.27 20.09
N ASN A 632 -3.50 -0.12 20.09
CA ASN A 632 -3.96 1.14 19.48
C ASN A 632 -2.75 1.90 18.87
N ILE A 633 -2.97 3.07 18.26
CA ILE A 633 -1.96 3.82 17.49
C ILE A 633 -1.35 5.01 18.24
N PHE A 634 -1.88 5.37 19.41
CA PHE A 634 -1.38 6.51 20.19
C PHE A 634 -0.14 6.16 21.02
N TYR A 635 0.68 7.16 21.32
CA TYR A 635 1.85 7.04 22.19
C TYR A 635 2.16 8.36 22.87
N ASN A 636 3.14 8.38 23.78
CA ASN A 636 3.75 9.62 24.26
C ASN A 636 5.22 9.36 24.69
N VAL A 637 6.03 10.42 24.75
CA VAL A 637 7.45 10.39 25.12
C VAL A 637 7.71 11.39 26.22
N ASN A 638 8.55 11.03 27.17
CA ASN A 638 8.93 11.94 28.24
C ASN A 638 9.74 13.17 27.72
N SER A 639 9.45 14.36 28.24
CA SER A 639 10.04 15.62 27.76
C SER A 639 11.44 15.90 28.33
N ILE A 640 11.79 15.19 29.41
CA ILE A 640 13.06 15.15 30.17
C ILE A 640 14.19 14.23 29.65
N ASP A 641 15.41 14.65 29.27
CA ASP A 641 16.51 13.65 29.23
C ASP A 641 16.79 13.17 30.66
N PHE A 642 16.99 11.87 30.86
CA PHE A 642 17.51 11.34 32.12
C PHE A 642 18.81 10.56 31.89
N THR A 643 19.55 10.33 32.97
CA THR A 643 20.83 9.62 32.92
C THR A 643 20.64 8.19 33.39
N ILE A 644 21.16 7.23 32.62
CA ILE A 644 21.38 5.85 33.05
C ILE A 644 22.87 5.73 33.38
N ASN A 645 23.20 5.47 34.64
CA ASN A 645 24.56 5.20 35.09
C ASN A 645 24.84 3.70 35.06
N SER A 646 26.00 3.32 34.54
CA SER A 646 26.54 1.97 34.71
C SER A 646 27.92 2.06 35.37
N THR A 647 27.94 2.27 36.69
CA THR A 647 29.21 2.40 37.45
C THR A 647 29.27 1.53 38.70
N SER A 648 28.12 1.12 39.25
CA SER A 648 28.06 0.22 40.40
C SER A 648 28.08 -1.22 39.92
N PRO A 649 28.88 -2.12 40.54
CA PRO A 649 28.76 -3.56 40.33
C PRO A 649 27.30 -3.99 40.51
N THR A 650 26.71 -4.58 39.47
CA THR A 650 25.30 -5.02 39.45
C THR A 650 25.14 -6.23 38.53
N PHE A 651 23.95 -6.83 38.49
CA PHE A 651 23.57 -7.82 37.48
C PHE A 651 22.22 -7.44 36.86
N LEU A 652 21.88 -7.99 35.70
CA LEU A 652 20.55 -7.95 35.11
C LEU A 652 20.00 -9.36 35.00
N MET A 653 18.69 -9.51 35.15
CA MET A 653 17.97 -10.77 34.96
C MET A 653 16.86 -10.57 33.92
N SER A 654 16.78 -11.46 32.94
CA SER A 654 15.71 -11.45 31.93
C SER A 654 15.16 -12.87 31.68
N ASN A 655 13.88 -12.98 31.34
CA ASN A 655 13.25 -14.26 30.94
C ASN A 655 13.24 -14.36 29.41
N THR A 656 13.82 -15.42 28.88
CA THR A 656 13.87 -15.68 27.42
C THR A 656 12.87 -16.73 26.96
N SER A 657 12.15 -17.38 27.89
CA SER A 657 11.21 -18.46 27.58
C SER A 657 9.79 -17.98 27.27
N GLY A 658 9.43 -16.74 27.60
CA GLY A 658 8.06 -16.25 27.45
C GLY A 658 7.06 -16.98 28.36
N ILE A 659 5.78 -16.98 27.95
CA ILE A 659 4.69 -17.69 28.65
C ILE A 659 4.87 -19.20 28.45
N GLN A 660 4.72 -19.97 29.53
CA GLN A 660 4.75 -21.44 29.47
C GLN A 660 3.37 -22.01 29.81
N SER A 661 3.09 -23.21 29.32
CA SER A 661 1.85 -23.93 29.63
C SER A 661 2.14 -25.37 29.97
N ALA A 662 1.39 -25.93 30.93
CA ALA A 662 1.48 -27.33 31.31
C ALA A 662 0.14 -27.87 31.79
N CYS A 663 0.07 -29.19 31.83
CA CYS A 663 -1.04 -29.92 32.41
C CYS A 663 -0.84 -30.17 33.90
N ASN A 664 -1.92 -30.01 34.67
CA ASN A 664 -1.98 -30.40 36.08
C ASN A 664 -2.07 -31.94 36.28
N SER A 665 -1.60 -32.71 35.31
CA SER A 665 -1.64 -34.16 35.28
C SER A 665 -0.54 -34.68 34.38
N GLY A 666 -0.08 -35.91 34.60
CA GLY A 666 0.96 -36.52 33.77
C GLY A 666 2.38 -36.18 34.22
N ASN A 667 2.52 -35.52 35.37
CA ASN A 667 3.78 -35.12 35.99
C ASN A 667 4.64 -34.26 35.04
N GLU A 668 3.98 -33.35 34.33
CA GLU A 668 4.64 -32.40 33.44
C GLU A 668 5.47 -31.39 34.23
N THR A 669 6.52 -30.90 33.57
CA THR A 669 7.38 -29.84 34.10
C THR A 669 7.52 -28.74 33.06
N VAL A 670 7.63 -27.50 33.53
CA VAL A 670 7.93 -26.34 32.68
C VAL A 670 9.29 -25.77 33.07
N SER A 671 9.98 -25.18 32.10
CA SER A 671 11.27 -24.56 32.33
C SER A 671 11.30 -23.14 31.80
N TYR A 672 11.84 -22.23 32.61
CA TYR A 672 12.13 -20.86 32.24
C TYR A 672 13.65 -20.66 32.20
N VAL A 673 14.15 -20.13 31.10
CA VAL A 673 15.56 -19.78 30.92
C VAL A 673 15.72 -18.31 31.31
N LEU A 674 16.31 -18.09 32.48
CA LEU A 674 16.64 -16.79 33.03
C LEU A 674 18.07 -16.45 32.63
N ASN A 675 18.24 -15.44 31.79
CA ASN A 675 19.55 -14.96 31.40
C ASN A 675 20.02 -13.90 32.40
N PHE A 676 21.24 -14.10 32.94
CA PHE A 676 21.89 -13.17 33.85
C PHE A 676 23.09 -12.51 33.18
N ASP A 677 23.14 -11.18 33.24
CA ASP A 677 24.28 -10.39 32.79
C ASP A 677 24.90 -9.66 33.98
N PHE A 678 26.10 -10.06 34.38
CA PHE A 678 26.87 -9.45 35.46
C PHE A 678 27.71 -8.30 34.91
N LEU A 679 27.59 -7.14 35.54
CA LEU A 679 28.07 -5.88 35.01
C LEU A 679 29.00 -5.19 36.01
N ASN A 680 29.88 -4.34 35.50
CA ASN A 680 30.78 -3.51 36.31
C ASN A 680 31.61 -4.30 37.35
N GLY A 681 31.99 -5.55 37.03
CA GLY A 681 32.80 -6.39 37.91
C GLY A 681 32.04 -7.00 39.08
N PHE A 682 30.71 -7.03 39.03
CA PHE A 682 29.90 -7.76 39.99
C PHE A 682 30.28 -9.24 40.02
N SER A 683 30.38 -9.81 41.21
CA SER A 683 30.83 -11.19 41.44
C SER A 683 30.25 -11.81 42.71
N GLU A 684 29.28 -11.14 43.34
CA GLU A 684 28.57 -11.73 44.47
C GLU A 684 27.71 -12.91 43.99
N ALA A 685 27.54 -13.90 44.86
CA ALA A 685 26.63 -15.00 44.57
C ALA A 685 25.18 -14.50 44.67
N VAL A 686 24.45 -14.64 43.57
CA VAL A 686 23.01 -14.38 43.46
C VAL A 686 22.27 -15.67 43.74
N THR A 687 21.30 -15.60 44.64
CA THR A 687 20.41 -16.71 45.02
C THR A 687 18.97 -16.39 44.64
N PHE A 688 18.14 -17.40 44.43
CA PHE A 688 16.79 -17.22 43.89
C PHE A 688 15.73 -17.61 44.91
N THR A 689 14.71 -16.77 45.03
CA THR A 689 13.48 -17.08 45.77
C THR A 689 12.27 -16.80 44.88
N THR A 690 11.15 -17.45 45.14
CA THR A 690 9.95 -17.30 44.32
C THR A 690 8.72 -17.06 45.18
N THR A 691 7.79 -16.28 44.65
CA THR A 691 6.45 -16.07 45.20
C THR A 691 5.42 -16.15 44.06
N GLY A 692 4.15 -16.37 44.37
CA GLY A 692 3.08 -16.48 43.35
C GLY A 692 3.02 -17.82 42.59
N GLN A 693 3.98 -18.72 42.80
CA GLN A 693 3.92 -20.09 42.29
C GLN A 693 2.70 -20.86 42.80
N PRO A 694 2.23 -21.89 42.06
CA PRO A 694 1.15 -22.72 42.54
C PRO A 694 1.48 -23.39 43.88
N SER A 695 0.49 -23.52 44.76
CA SER A 695 0.66 -24.21 46.04
C SER A 695 1.06 -25.67 45.79
N ASP A 696 2.04 -26.18 46.55
CA ASP A 696 2.64 -27.52 46.41
C ASP A 696 3.49 -27.77 45.15
N ALA A 697 3.60 -26.81 44.23
CA ALA A 697 4.57 -26.88 43.12
C ALA A 697 6.01 -26.80 43.65
N THR A 698 6.90 -27.59 43.06
CA THR A 698 8.32 -27.59 43.39
C THR A 698 9.10 -26.77 42.38
N ILE A 699 9.83 -25.77 42.87
CA ILE A 699 10.71 -24.92 42.05
C ILE A 699 12.16 -25.36 42.25
N PHE A 700 12.88 -25.57 41.15
CA PHE A 700 14.30 -25.90 41.17
C PHE A 700 15.08 -25.02 40.20
N PHE A 701 16.18 -24.43 40.66
CA PHE A 701 17.07 -23.60 39.84
C PHE A 701 18.36 -24.37 39.51
N THR A 702 18.75 -24.37 38.23
CA THR A 702 20.01 -24.96 37.76
C THR A 702 20.81 -23.91 36.99
N PRO A 703 21.94 -23.42 37.54
CA PRO A 703 22.46 -23.65 38.89
C PRO A 703 21.58 -22.98 39.98
N ASN A 704 21.73 -23.40 41.24
CA ASN A 704 20.93 -22.86 42.37
C ASN A 704 21.44 -21.51 42.90
N SER A 705 22.61 -21.08 42.42
CA SER A 705 23.14 -19.73 42.54
C SER A 705 24.06 -19.45 41.36
N ILE A 706 24.26 -18.18 41.03
CA ILE A 706 25.17 -17.76 39.97
C ILE A 706 25.99 -16.56 40.44
N ASN A 707 27.24 -16.45 39.99
CA ASN A 707 28.14 -15.34 40.37
C ASN A 707 28.92 -14.75 39.18
N ASN A 708 28.45 -15.03 37.97
CA ASN A 708 28.96 -14.54 36.69
C ASN A 708 27.82 -14.53 35.67
N SER A 709 27.98 -13.83 34.53
CA SER A 709 26.97 -13.87 33.46
C SER A 709 26.76 -15.30 32.96
N GLY A 710 25.52 -15.65 32.64
CA GLY A 710 25.11 -16.96 32.16
C GLY A 710 23.64 -17.23 32.39
N ASP A 711 23.19 -18.41 31.98
CA ASP A 711 21.80 -18.80 32.08
C ASP A 711 21.54 -19.60 33.36
N VAL A 712 20.39 -19.36 33.98
CA VAL A 712 19.82 -20.15 35.05
C VAL A 712 18.49 -20.71 34.57
N VAL A 713 18.34 -22.02 34.60
CA VAL A 713 17.07 -22.68 34.27
C VAL A 713 16.26 -22.84 35.55
N MET A 714 15.09 -22.20 35.61
CA MET A 714 14.08 -22.46 36.63
C MET A 714 13.12 -23.53 36.11
N GLU A 715 13.10 -24.69 36.77
CA GLU A 715 12.12 -25.75 36.52
C GLU A 715 10.99 -25.67 37.55
N VAL A 716 9.75 -25.70 37.07
CA VAL A 716 8.55 -25.86 37.90
C VAL A 716 8.02 -27.29 37.67
N SER A 717 7.88 -28.04 38.75
CA SER A 717 7.46 -29.44 38.75
C SER A 717 6.43 -29.73 39.84
N ASN A 718 5.99 -30.98 39.96
CA ASN A 718 4.93 -31.42 40.89
C ASN A 718 3.60 -30.67 40.65
N LEU A 719 3.23 -30.53 39.37
CA LEU A 719 2.01 -29.82 38.96
C LEU A 719 0.74 -30.67 39.07
N ASP A 720 0.87 -31.97 39.36
CA ASP A 720 -0.24 -32.91 39.42
C ASP A 720 -1.26 -32.54 40.51
N GLY A 721 -2.54 -32.39 40.10
CA GLY A 721 -3.66 -32.09 40.99
C GLY A 721 -3.75 -30.62 41.45
N ILE A 722 -2.83 -29.76 41.01
CA ILE A 722 -2.87 -28.32 41.27
C ILE A 722 -4.05 -27.68 40.52
N THR A 723 -4.65 -26.63 41.11
CA THR A 723 -5.80 -25.94 40.52
C THR A 723 -5.45 -25.33 39.17
N PRO A 724 -6.18 -25.64 38.09
CA PRO A 724 -5.99 -25.01 36.79
C PRO A 724 -6.32 -23.52 36.82
N GLN A 725 -5.38 -22.68 36.42
CA GLN A 725 -5.50 -21.23 36.25
C GLN A 725 -4.18 -20.68 35.70
N ASN A 726 -4.16 -19.37 35.41
CA ASN A 726 -2.93 -18.66 35.11
C ASN A 726 -2.25 -18.25 36.43
N TYR A 727 -0.96 -18.53 36.55
CA TYR A 727 -0.13 -18.18 37.69
C TYR A 727 0.97 -17.22 37.25
N THR A 728 1.12 -16.11 37.99
CA THR A 728 2.25 -15.19 37.86
C THR A 728 3.27 -15.52 38.94
N ILE A 729 4.42 -16.04 38.54
CA ILE A 729 5.51 -16.42 39.45
C ILE A 729 6.52 -15.26 39.48
N ASN A 730 6.61 -14.59 40.61
CA ASN A 730 7.64 -13.58 40.86
C ASN A 730 8.93 -14.27 41.31
N ILE A 731 9.99 -14.10 40.54
CA ILE A 731 11.31 -14.63 40.80
C ILE A 731 12.18 -13.49 41.32
N LYS A 732 12.63 -13.62 42.57
CA LYS A 732 13.52 -12.67 43.24
C LYS A 732 14.93 -13.22 43.29
N ALA A 733 15.83 -12.56 42.57
CA ALA A 733 17.26 -12.78 42.55
C ALA A 733 17.94 -11.86 43.57
N ASP A 734 18.47 -12.44 44.65
CA ASP A 734 19.08 -11.72 45.76
C ASP A 734 20.58 -11.98 45.86
N ALA A 735 21.35 -10.90 45.85
CA ALA A 735 22.74 -10.85 46.33
C ALA A 735 22.82 -9.99 47.61
N THR A 736 24.04 -9.78 48.14
CA THR A 736 24.20 -9.00 49.38
C THR A 736 23.95 -7.52 49.14
N THR A 737 24.35 -7.01 47.98
CA THR A 737 24.28 -5.57 47.65
C THR A 737 23.21 -5.22 46.62
N VAL A 738 22.74 -6.18 45.82
CA VAL A 738 21.78 -5.96 44.73
C VAL A 738 20.68 -7.02 44.79
N SER A 739 19.45 -6.61 44.56
CA SER A 739 18.27 -7.47 44.49
C SER A 739 17.45 -7.09 43.26
N GLN A 740 17.00 -8.07 42.50
CA GLN A 740 16.16 -7.87 41.32
C GLN A 740 15.04 -8.89 41.26
N ASN A 741 13.91 -8.48 40.69
CA ASN A 741 12.76 -9.35 40.52
C ASN A 741 12.33 -9.36 39.04
N ILE A 742 11.81 -10.49 38.59
CA ILE A 742 11.11 -10.62 37.31
C ILE A 742 9.88 -11.52 37.49
N ASP A 743 8.81 -11.23 36.77
CA ASP A 743 7.64 -12.10 36.72
C ASP A 743 7.69 -13.02 35.49
N VAL A 744 7.24 -14.26 35.68
CA VAL A 744 7.01 -15.22 34.60
C VAL A 744 5.60 -15.81 34.70
N GLU A 745 4.98 -16.13 33.57
CA GLU A 745 3.62 -16.63 33.52
C GLU A 745 3.58 -18.14 33.22
N LEU A 746 2.79 -18.86 34.03
CA LEU A 746 2.48 -20.28 33.87
C LEU A 746 0.97 -20.44 33.67
N ASN A 747 0.55 -20.88 32.50
CA ASN A 747 -0.82 -21.28 32.24
C ASN A 747 -0.97 -22.77 32.56
N LEU A 748 -1.62 -23.07 33.70
CA LEU A 748 -1.86 -24.43 34.12
C LEU A 748 -3.28 -24.84 33.76
N THR A 749 -3.43 -25.90 32.99
CA THR A 749 -4.72 -26.43 32.54
C THR A 749 -4.91 -27.87 33.01
N THR A 750 -6.12 -28.42 32.86
CA THR A 750 -6.42 -29.83 33.18
C THR A 750 -7.08 -30.56 32.02
N SER A 751 -6.93 -31.88 31.99
CA SER A 751 -7.66 -32.77 31.07
C SER A 751 -9.11 -33.05 31.52
N THR A 752 -9.54 -32.50 32.65
CA THR A 752 -10.91 -32.59 33.15
C THR A 752 -11.70 -31.35 32.75
N PHE A 753 -12.81 -31.53 32.05
CA PHE A 753 -13.63 -30.42 31.55
C PHE A 753 -15.02 -30.44 32.16
N ASP A 754 -15.62 -29.26 32.29
CA ASP A 754 -17.04 -29.17 32.62
C ASP A 754 -17.87 -29.59 31.41
N LEU A 755 -19.06 -30.13 31.67
CA LEU A 755 -19.98 -30.46 30.59
C LEU A 755 -20.60 -29.16 30.06
N LEU A 756 -20.29 -28.81 28.82
CA LEU A 756 -20.82 -27.61 28.19
C LEU A 756 -22.35 -27.64 28.06
N THR A 757 -23.00 -26.52 28.36
CA THR A 757 -24.43 -26.30 28.14
C THR A 757 -24.64 -25.38 26.95
N LEU A 758 -25.48 -25.81 26.01
CA LEU A 758 -25.84 -25.03 24.82
C LEU A 758 -26.96 -24.03 25.17
N ILE A 759 -26.84 -22.80 24.69
CA ILE A 759 -27.72 -21.67 25.04
C ILE A 759 -28.65 -21.31 23.88
N ALA A 760 -28.08 -21.01 22.71
CA ALA A 760 -28.81 -20.55 21.54
C ALA A 760 -28.26 -21.22 20.27
N PRO A 761 -29.10 -21.60 19.29
CA PRO A 761 -30.56 -21.69 19.38
C PRO A 761 -31.00 -22.65 20.48
N VAL A 762 -32.16 -22.40 21.09
CA VAL A 762 -32.74 -23.34 22.07
C VAL A 762 -33.07 -24.67 21.39
N ASN A 763 -32.96 -25.78 22.13
CA ASN A 763 -33.20 -27.09 21.55
C ASN A 763 -34.62 -27.23 20.97
N GLY A 764 -34.71 -27.58 19.69
CA GLY A 764 -35.96 -27.71 18.93
C GLY A 764 -36.52 -26.38 18.41
N ALA A 765 -35.73 -25.30 18.39
CA ALA A 765 -36.15 -24.02 17.81
C ALA A 765 -36.54 -24.20 16.33
N THR A 766 -37.54 -23.46 15.88
CA THR A 766 -38.03 -23.45 14.49
C THR A 766 -38.05 -22.04 13.94
N GLY A 767 -37.89 -21.88 12.63
CA GLY A 767 -37.84 -20.55 12.01
C GLY A 767 -36.53 -19.82 12.30
N VAL A 768 -35.45 -20.58 12.51
CA VAL A 768 -34.12 -20.05 12.82
C VAL A 768 -33.45 -19.51 11.54
N ALA A 769 -32.71 -18.41 11.66
CA ALA A 769 -32.02 -17.83 10.51
C ALA A 769 -30.90 -18.73 9.97
N LEU A 770 -30.60 -18.61 8.67
CA LEU A 770 -29.50 -19.35 8.04
C LEU A 770 -28.13 -18.91 8.56
N SER A 771 -28.05 -17.70 9.15
CA SER A 771 -26.86 -17.08 9.74
C SER A 771 -26.94 -16.97 11.28
N GLU A 772 -27.73 -17.82 11.93
CA GLU A 772 -27.94 -17.76 13.38
C GLU A 772 -26.66 -18.06 14.18
N GLU A 773 -26.38 -17.24 15.19
CA GLU A 773 -25.23 -17.44 16.08
C GLU A 773 -25.48 -18.56 17.10
N LEU A 774 -24.66 -19.62 17.05
CA LEU A 774 -24.65 -20.67 18.06
C LEU A 774 -23.91 -20.17 19.30
N LYS A 775 -24.49 -20.33 20.51
CA LYS A 775 -23.91 -19.90 21.79
C LYS A 775 -23.96 -21.00 22.84
N TRP A 776 -22.91 -21.10 23.65
CA TRP A 776 -22.82 -22.02 24.78
C TRP A 776 -22.15 -21.36 25.99
N ASP A 777 -22.26 -22.00 27.16
CA ASP A 777 -21.54 -21.56 28.36
C ASP A 777 -20.03 -21.75 28.18
N ALA A 778 -19.23 -20.73 28.53
CA ALA A 778 -17.78 -20.85 28.50
C ALA A 778 -17.25 -21.72 29.66
N ASP A 779 -16.26 -22.57 29.36
CA ASP A 779 -15.49 -23.32 30.36
C ASP A 779 -14.20 -22.54 30.68
N SER A 780 -13.92 -22.33 31.97
CA SER A 780 -12.75 -21.57 32.44
C SER A 780 -11.40 -22.23 32.12
N ASN A 781 -11.41 -23.52 31.79
CA ASN A 781 -10.26 -24.34 31.42
C ASN A 781 -10.18 -24.57 29.89
N ALA A 782 -11.06 -23.93 29.11
CA ALA A 782 -11.03 -23.95 27.66
C ALA A 782 -9.94 -23.03 27.09
N VAL A 783 -9.20 -23.55 26.11
CA VAL A 783 -8.39 -22.73 25.18
C VAL A 783 -9.12 -22.56 23.86
N SER A 784 -9.88 -23.57 23.45
CA SER A 784 -10.76 -23.51 22.28
C SER A 784 -11.92 -24.51 22.38
N TYR A 785 -12.84 -24.43 21.41
CA TYR A 785 -14.00 -25.29 21.30
C TYR A 785 -14.09 -25.84 19.88
N ASP A 786 -14.33 -27.13 19.74
CA ASP A 786 -14.77 -27.73 18.48
C ASP A 786 -16.30 -27.69 18.42
N VAL A 787 -16.82 -27.00 17.42
CA VAL A 787 -18.26 -26.93 17.13
C VAL A 787 -18.55 -27.79 15.91
N GLN A 788 -19.66 -28.53 15.95
CA GLN A 788 -20.18 -29.25 14.80
C GLN A 788 -21.67 -28.99 14.63
N VAL A 789 -22.10 -28.79 13.39
CA VAL A 789 -23.48 -28.75 12.94
C VAL A 789 -23.65 -29.81 11.85
N ALA A 790 -24.66 -30.66 11.98
CA ALA A 790 -24.91 -31.80 11.11
C ALA A 790 -26.38 -31.86 10.69
N SER A 791 -26.65 -32.45 9.53
CA SER A 791 -28.01 -32.70 9.04
C SER A 791 -28.65 -33.97 9.64
N ASP A 792 -27.87 -34.75 10.40
CA ASP A 792 -28.34 -35.92 11.12
C ASP A 792 -27.87 -35.93 12.58
N ASN A 793 -28.71 -36.47 13.47
CA ASN A 793 -28.43 -36.52 14.90
C ASN A 793 -27.23 -37.40 15.27
N ASN A 794 -26.74 -38.26 14.37
CA ASN A 794 -25.55 -39.08 14.63
C ASN A 794 -24.26 -38.38 14.20
N PHE A 795 -24.34 -37.16 13.63
CA PHE A 795 -23.20 -36.41 13.08
C PHE A 795 -22.43 -37.21 12.03
N SER A 796 -23.17 -37.99 11.22
CA SER A 796 -22.61 -38.72 10.09
C SER A 796 -22.33 -37.78 8.92
N PHE A 797 -23.10 -36.69 8.83
CA PHE A 797 -23.07 -35.66 7.79
C PHE A 797 -22.94 -34.28 8.46
N VAL A 798 -21.71 -33.93 8.84
CA VAL A 798 -21.38 -32.59 9.35
C VAL A 798 -21.41 -31.61 8.18
N ILE A 799 -22.21 -30.56 8.31
CA ILE A 799 -22.41 -29.50 7.33
C ILE A 799 -21.52 -28.31 7.65
N SER A 800 -21.37 -27.99 8.93
CA SER A 800 -20.52 -26.89 9.38
C SER A 800 -19.74 -27.29 10.63
N SER A 801 -18.49 -26.86 10.72
CA SER A 801 -17.66 -27.11 11.90
C SER A 801 -16.53 -26.10 12.01
N GLY A 802 -16.09 -25.81 13.24
CA GLY A 802 -14.98 -24.90 13.48
C GLY A 802 -14.27 -25.18 14.80
N ASN A 803 -13.03 -24.69 14.92
CA ASN A 803 -12.34 -24.57 16.19
C ASN A 803 -12.27 -23.07 16.55
N VAL A 804 -12.97 -22.67 17.61
CA VAL A 804 -13.10 -21.26 18.02
C VAL A 804 -12.55 -21.04 19.42
N THR A 805 -12.00 -19.86 19.68
CA THR A 805 -11.50 -19.48 21.02
C THR A 805 -12.58 -18.79 21.87
N THR A 806 -13.67 -18.34 21.24
CA THR A 806 -14.84 -17.76 21.90
C THR A 806 -15.94 -18.82 22.10
N ASN A 807 -16.95 -18.50 22.91
CA ASN A 807 -18.09 -19.37 23.18
C ASN A 807 -19.27 -19.16 22.21
N SER A 808 -18.95 -18.77 20.96
CA SER A 808 -19.93 -18.62 19.89
C SER A 808 -19.40 -19.04 18.52
N TYR A 809 -20.32 -19.36 17.61
CA TYR A 809 -20.00 -19.79 16.25
C TYR A 809 -21.14 -19.48 15.27
N PHE A 810 -20.79 -18.90 14.12
CA PHE A 810 -21.72 -18.73 13.00
C PHE A 810 -21.57 -19.91 12.04
N PRO A 811 -22.61 -20.76 11.88
CA PRO A 811 -22.58 -21.87 10.95
C PRO A 811 -22.82 -21.38 9.52
N ASN A 812 -22.09 -21.98 8.59
CA ASN A 812 -22.23 -21.69 7.16
C ASN A 812 -22.96 -22.85 6.45
N ASP A 813 -23.44 -22.57 5.23
CA ASP A 813 -24.05 -23.56 4.33
C ASP A 813 -25.30 -24.27 4.90
N LEU A 814 -26.04 -23.56 5.75
CA LEU A 814 -27.35 -24.01 6.18
C LEU A 814 -28.37 -23.86 5.05
N LEU A 815 -29.16 -24.91 4.83
CA LEU A 815 -30.29 -24.93 3.92
C LEU A 815 -31.56 -24.52 4.67
N GLY A 816 -32.49 -23.92 3.94
CA GLY A 816 -33.83 -23.63 4.41
C GLY A 816 -34.66 -24.86 4.73
N ASP A 817 -35.69 -24.69 5.57
CA ASP A 817 -36.65 -25.74 5.97
C ASP A 817 -35.96 -27.06 6.39
N THR A 818 -34.77 -26.95 6.99
CA THR A 818 -33.92 -28.09 7.29
C THR A 818 -33.65 -28.15 8.78
N THR A 819 -33.81 -29.34 9.35
CA THR A 819 -33.46 -29.58 10.75
C THR A 819 -31.99 -29.92 10.87
N TYR A 820 -31.26 -29.11 11.62
CA TYR A 820 -29.87 -29.31 11.97
C TYR A 820 -29.70 -29.74 13.42
N TYR A 821 -28.62 -30.45 13.67
CA TYR A 821 -28.18 -30.92 14.98
C TYR A 821 -26.80 -30.36 15.25
N TRP A 822 -26.57 -29.79 16.43
CA TRP A 822 -25.29 -29.23 16.76
C TRP A 822 -24.82 -29.62 18.16
N ARG A 823 -23.50 -29.67 18.32
CA ARG A 823 -22.82 -30.02 19.57
C ARG A 823 -21.46 -29.35 19.62
N VAL A 824 -21.00 -29.12 20.84
CA VAL A 824 -19.72 -28.46 21.10
C VAL A 824 -18.90 -29.31 22.05
N LYS A 825 -17.59 -29.43 21.84
CA LYS A 825 -16.67 -29.94 22.86
C LYS A 825 -15.57 -28.94 23.13
N VAL A 826 -15.15 -28.85 24.37
CA VAL A 826 -14.05 -27.98 24.81
C VAL A 826 -12.69 -28.66 24.57
N LYS A 827 -11.65 -27.86 24.37
CA LYS A 827 -10.27 -28.28 24.15
C LYS A 827 -9.28 -27.38 24.88
N ASN A 828 -8.16 -27.98 25.28
CA ASN A 828 -6.94 -27.27 25.68
C ASN A 828 -5.69 -28.11 25.35
N ASN A 829 -4.53 -27.67 25.83
CA ASN A 829 -3.26 -28.38 25.66
C ASN A 829 -3.20 -29.77 26.34
N CYS A 830 -4.08 -30.06 27.29
CA CYS A 830 -4.12 -31.34 28.02
C CYS A 830 -5.05 -32.37 27.44
N GLY A 831 -5.95 -31.95 26.56
CA GLY A 831 -6.86 -32.85 25.87
C GLY A 831 -8.12 -32.17 25.41
N GLU A 832 -9.14 -33.00 25.22
CA GLU A 832 -10.45 -32.60 24.74
C GLU A 832 -11.54 -33.19 25.63
N GLY A 833 -12.57 -32.40 25.91
CA GLY A 833 -13.74 -32.80 26.64
C GLY A 833 -14.67 -33.69 25.82
N SER A 834 -15.72 -34.18 26.47
CA SER A 834 -16.84 -34.81 25.76
C SER A 834 -17.65 -33.76 25.01
N TYR A 835 -18.31 -34.16 23.93
CA TYR A 835 -19.33 -33.31 23.32
C TYR A 835 -20.48 -33.04 24.30
N SER A 836 -21.03 -31.83 24.21
CA SER A 836 -22.26 -31.40 24.86
C SER A 836 -23.43 -32.31 24.50
N SER A 837 -24.56 -32.14 25.19
CA SER A 837 -25.83 -32.63 24.67
C SER A 837 -26.08 -32.03 23.28
N ILE A 838 -26.66 -32.84 22.40
CA ILE A 838 -27.01 -32.42 21.04
C ILE A 838 -28.25 -31.53 21.12
N PHE A 839 -28.16 -30.31 20.60
CA PHE A 839 -29.32 -29.48 20.34
C PHE A 839 -29.70 -29.59 18.87
N SER A 840 -30.97 -29.36 18.57
CA SER A 840 -31.46 -29.27 17.21
C SER A 840 -32.14 -27.93 16.97
N PHE A 841 -32.19 -27.49 15.72
CA PHE A 841 -33.02 -26.37 15.29
C PHE A 841 -33.44 -26.57 13.83
N THR A 842 -34.56 -25.99 13.45
CA THR A 842 -35.08 -26.01 12.09
C THR A 842 -35.01 -24.59 11.53
N THR A 843 -34.29 -24.43 10.43
CA THR A 843 -34.18 -23.16 9.73
C THR A 843 -35.53 -22.72 9.14
N TYR A 844 -35.72 -21.42 8.93
CA TYR A 844 -36.91 -20.94 8.20
C TYR A 844 -36.87 -21.40 6.74
N THR A 845 -38.01 -21.38 6.05
CA THR A 845 -38.09 -21.60 4.60
C THR A 845 -37.75 -20.27 3.91
N PRO A 846 -36.58 -20.13 3.28
CA PRO A 846 -36.17 -18.87 2.70
C PRO A 846 -36.92 -18.62 1.40
N SER A 847 -37.27 -17.36 1.19
CA SER A 847 -38.01 -16.88 0.04
C SER A 847 -37.54 -15.47 -0.28
N TYR A 848 -37.31 -15.20 -1.57
CA TYR A 848 -37.10 -13.82 -2.02
C TYR A 848 -38.33 -12.97 -1.73
N CYS A 849 -38.11 -11.68 -1.49
CA CYS A 849 -39.17 -10.70 -1.38
C CYS A 849 -40.02 -10.63 -2.66
N THR A 850 -41.28 -10.21 -2.51
CA THR A 850 -42.16 -9.85 -3.63
C THR A 850 -41.66 -8.57 -4.29
N SER A 851 -41.84 -8.45 -5.60
CA SER A 851 -41.47 -7.28 -6.41
C SER A 851 -42.47 -7.19 -7.55
N THR A 852 -43.47 -6.36 -7.35
CA THR A 852 -44.67 -6.20 -8.16
C THR A 852 -44.88 -4.73 -8.49
N PHE A 853 -45.52 -4.50 -9.62
CA PHE A 853 -45.91 -3.19 -10.12
C PHE A 853 -47.39 -3.21 -10.55
N THR A 854 -47.96 -2.02 -10.72
CA THR A 854 -49.33 -1.84 -11.19
C THR A 854 -49.30 -1.52 -12.67
N ASP A 855 -49.70 -2.47 -13.53
CA ASP A 855 -49.90 -2.13 -14.94
C ASP A 855 -51.27 -1.46 -15.16
N GLU A 856 -51.30 -0.45 -16.04
CA GLU A 856 -52.55 0.13 -16.51
C GLU A 856 -53.25 -0.83 -17.48
N ALA A 857 -54.58 -0.87 -17.46
CA ALA A 857 -55.33 -1.67 -18.44
C ALA A 857 -55.09 -1.16 -19.89
N GLY A 858 -54.11 -1.77 -20.57
CA GLY A 858 -53.62 -1.37 -21.89
C GLY A 858 -52.21 -0.77 -21.91
N GLY A 859 -51.45 -0.87 -20.81
CA GLY A 859 -50.04 -0.51 -20.75
C GLY A 859 -49.19 -1.27 -21.76
N SER A 860 -48.11 -0.63 -22.20
CA SER A 860 -47.16 -1.18 -23.18
C SER A 860 -45.72 -1.12 -22.68
N GLU A 861 -45.50 -0.59 -21.48
CA GLU A 861 -44.20 -0.46 -20.83
C GLU A 861 -43.81 -1.83 -20.28
N HIS A 862 -42.66 -2.35 -20.69
CA HIS A 862 -42.16 -3.66 -20.25
C HIS A 862 -40.72 -3.90 -20.69
N ILE A 863 -40.05 -4.80 -19.99
CA ILE A 863 -38.87 -5.51 -20.42
C ILE A 863 -39.23 -6.36 -21.64
N THR A 864 -38.53 -6.10 -22.74
CA THR A 864 -38.73 -6.80 -24.01
C THR A 864 -37.69 -7.89 -24.22
N ASN A 865 -36.48 -7.73 -23.68
CA ASN A 865 -35.42 -8.72 -23.83
C ASN A 865 -34.35 -8.63 -22.74
N VAL A 866 -34.03 -9.75 -22.08
CA VAL A 866 -32.86 -9.88 -21.21
C VAL A 866 -31.85 -10.85 -21.82
N THR A 867 -30.60 -10.42 -21.90
CA THR A 867 -29.46 -11.26 -22.25
C THR A 867 -28.43 -11.27 -21.14
N PHE A 868 -27.96 -12.46 -20.77
CA PHE A 868 -26.87 -12.63 -19.82
C PHE A 868 -26.19 -13.99 -20.04
N ASN A 869 -24.92 -13.97 -20.45
CA ASN A 869 -24.21 -15.18 -20.89
C ASN A 869 -25.00 -15.98 -21.95
N THR A 870 -25.52 -17.18 -21.67
CA THR A 870 -26.36 -17.93 -22.62
C THR A 870 -27.86 -17.64 -22.49
N ILE A 871 -28.28 -16.84 -21.50
CA ILE A 871 -29.64 -16.33 -21.43
C ILE A 871 -29.83 -15.31 -22.56
N ASN A 872 -30.90 -15.51 -23.32
CA ASN A 872 -31.45 -14.54 -24.26
C ASN A 872 -32.97 -14.78 -24.31
N ASN A 873 -33.70 -14.05 -23.49
CA ASN A 873 -35.13 -14.23 -23.29
C ASN A 873 -35.88 -13.01 -23.81
N THR A 874 -36.84 -13.19 -24.70
CA THR A 874 -37.73 -12.13 -25.18
C THR A 874 -39.10 -12.35 -24.55
N SER A 875 -39.57 -11.37 -23.83
CA SER A 875 -40.77 -11.36 -22.98
C SER A 875 -41.88 -10.50 -23.57
N HIS A 876 -43.03 -10.49 -22.89
CA HIS A 876 -44.19 -9.69 -23.23
C HIS A 876 -44.68 -9.01 -21.97
N ASN A 877 -45.26 -7.81 -22.09
CA ASN A 877 -45.79 -7.08 -20.93
C ASN A 877 -46.73 -7.95 -20.07
N ASP A 878 -46.41 -8.10 -18.78
CA ASP A 878 -47.32 -8.67 -17.80
C ASP A 878 -48.39 -7.65 -17.34
N LEU A 879 -49.64 -7.93 -17.72
CA LEU A 879 -50.78 -7.04 -17.44
C LEU A 879 -51.46 -7.32 -16.07
N GLU A 880 -50.89 -8.17 -15.21
CA GLU A 880 -51.51 -8.55 -13.92
C GLU A 880 -50.85 -7.84 -12.74
N ASP A 881 -49.55 -8.01 -12.55
CA ASP A 881 -48.78 -7.44 -11.44
C ASP A 881 -47.33 -7.05 -11.80
N GLY A 882 -47.01 -7.01 -13.10
CA GLY A 882 -45.69 -6.57 -13.58
C GLY A 882 -44.57 -7.50 -13.14
N TYR A 883 -44.85 -8.76 -12.81
CA TYR A 883 -43.86 -9.73 -12.37
C TYR A 883 -43.88 -11.00 -13.23
N GLU A 884 -42.77 -11.26 -13.94
CA GLU A 884 -42.59 -12.50 -14.70
C GLU A 884 -41.52 -13.42 -14.09
N ASP A 885 -41.91 -14.67 -13.81
CA ASP A 885 -41.00 -15.72 -13.33
C ASP A 885 -40.41 -16.55 -14.49
N PHE A 886 -39.18 -16.20 -14.89
CA PHE A 886 -38.37 -16.92 -15.87
C PHE A 886 -37.30 -17.81 -15.24
N THR A 887 -37.47 -18.27 -14.00
CA THR A 887 -36.44 -19.10 -13.32
C THR A 887 -36.12 -20.43 -13.99
N ASN A 888 -37.00 -20.91 -14.86
CA ASN A 888 -36.74 -22.07 -15.71
C ASN A 888 -35.69 -21.78 -16.82
N THR A 889 -35.46 -20.50 -17.14
CA THR A 889 -34.39 -20.01 -18.01
C THR A 889 -33.13 -19.78 -17.19
N ASN A 890 -32.05 -20.49 -17.55
CA ASN A 890 -30.81 -20.47 -16.80
C ASN A 890 -29.56 -20.50 -17.67
N THR A 891 -28.44 -20.12 -17.05
CA THR A 891 -27.09 -20.19 -17.61
C THR A 891 -26.08 -20.57 -16.55
N THR A 892 -25.00 -21.24 -16.95
CA THR A 892 -23.87 -21.54 -16.06
C THR A 892 -22.81 -20.46 -16.18
N VAL A 893 -22.37 -19.91 -15.04
CA VAL A 893 -21.30 -18.90 -14.94
C VAL A 893 -20.21 -19.43 -14.00
N MET A 894 -18.95 -19.03 -14.22
CA MET A 894 -17.85 -19.45 -13.34
C MET A 894 -17.49 -18.31 -12.39
N GLN A 895 -17.14 -18.63 -11.14
CA GLN A 895 -16.54 -17.65 -10.21
C GLN A 895 -15.39 -16.90 -10.90
N GLY A 896 -15.34 -15.58 -10.81
CA GLY A 896 -14.31 -14.75 -11.44
C GLY A 896 -14.46 -14.52 -12.95
N ASP A 897 -15.40 -15.19 -13.64
CA ASP A 897 -15.72 -14.85 -15.03
C ASP A 897 -16.52 -13.54 -15.10
N THR A 898 -16.35 -12.83 -16.21
CA THR A 898 -17.05 -11.59 -16.50
C THR A 898 -18.02 -11.78 -17.66
N HIS A 899 -19.27 -11.37 -17.47
CA HIS A 899 -20.34 -11.47 -18.46
C HIS A 899 -21.03 -10.11 -18.65
N GLN A 900 -21.40 -9.77 -19.88
CA GLN A 900 -22.24 -8.61 -20.15
C GLN A 900 -23.71 -9.00 -19.98
N VAL A 901 -24.44 -8.26 -19.13
CA VAL A 901 -25.90 -8.23 -19.12
C VAL A 901 -26.37 -7.16 -20.11
N SER A 902 -27.43 -7.43 -20.86
CA SER A 902 -28.15 -6.39 -21.61
C SER A 902 -29.64 -6.57 -21.44
N VAL A 903 -30.32 -5.49 -21.09
CA VAL A 903 -31.76 -5.43 -20.87
C VAL A 903 -32.33 -4.45 -21.88
N THR A 904 -33.31 -4.89 -22.67
CA THR A 904 -34.05 -4.04 -23.60
C THR A 904 -35.44 -3.87 -23.05
N PHE A 905 -35.93 -2.64 -22.94
CA PHE A 905 -37.27 -2.33 -22.46
C PHE A 905 -37.91 -1.21 -23.29
N ASP A 906 -39.24 -1.22 -23.34
CA ASP A 906 -40.04 -0.20 -23.99
C ASP A 906 -40.56 0.76 -22.92
N THR A 907 -40.13 2.02 -22.93
CA THR A 907 -40.59 3.05 -21.96
C THR A 907 -41.87 3.75 -22.41
N VAL A 908 -42.36 3.44 -23.62
CA VAL A 908 -43.50 4.11 -24.27
C VAL A 908 -43.35 5.64 -24.36
N GLY A 909 -42.10 6.14 -24.30
CA GLY A 909 -41.75 7.56 -24.35
C GLY A 909 -41.70 8.26 -22.99
N TYR A 910 -41.74 7.49 -21.91
CA TYR A 910 -41.44 7.90 -20.54
C TYR A 910 -39.98 7.55 -20.17
N GLN A 911 -39.63 7.66 -18.89
CA GLN A 911 -38.28 7.42 -18.38
C GLN A 911 -38.31 6.29 -17.36
N ASP A 912 -37.56 5.22 -17.61
CA ASP A 912 -37.46 4.07 -16.71
C ASP A 912 -36.02 3.81 -16.33
N HIS A 913 -35.81 3.47 -15.07
CA HIS A 913 -34.53 3.10 -14.52
C HIS A 913 -34.41 1.60 -14.38
N CYS A 914 -33.26 1.02 -14.77
CA CYS A 914 -33.06 -0.41 -14.76
C CYS A 914 -32.02 -0.87 -13.73
N TYR A 915 -32.41 -1.84 -12.91
CA TYR A 915 -31.53 -2.55 -12.00
C TYR A 915 -31.47 -4.05 -12.32
N VAL A 916 -30.31 -4.64 -12.05
CA VAL A 916 -30.14 -6.10 -11.99
C VAL A 916 -29.60 -6.47 -10.61
N PHE A 917 -30.22 -7.44 -9.95
CA PHE A 917 -29.78 -7.97 -8.66
C PHE A 917 -29.39 -9.44 -8.79
N ILE A 918 -28.31 -9.87 -8.15
CA ILE A 918 -27.90 -11.29 -8.14
C ILE A 918 -27.46 -11.71 -6.74
N ASP A 919 -28.15 -12.67 -6.15
CA ASP A 919 -27.88 -13.21 -4.80
C ASP A 919 -26.66 -14.15 -4.81
N TRP A 920 -25.44 -13.60 -4.86
CA TRP A 920 -24.24 -14.41 -4.96
C TRP A 920 -23.97 -15.25 -3.72
N ASN A 921 -24.50 -14.87 -2.57
CA ASN A 921 -24.19 -15.49 -1.30
C ASN A 921 -25.25 -16.55 -0.86
N HIS A 922 -26.34 -16.72 -1.61
CA HIS A 922 -27.48 -17.62 -1.37
C HIS A 922 -28.17 -17.39 -0.02
N ASP A 923 -28.27 -16.16 0.45
CA ASP A 923 -28.98 -15.81 1.69
C ASP A 923 -30.44 -15.39 1.46
N TYR A 924 -30.88 -15.35 0.19
CA TYR A 924 -32.23 -15.00 -0.26
C TYR A 924 -32.62 -13.53 -0.03
N ILE A 925 -31.63 -12.68 0.22
CA ILE A 925 -31.75 -11.23 0.34
C ILE A 925 -30.93 -10.63 -0.80
N PHE A 926 -31.47 -9.63 -1.49
CA PHE A 926 -30.69 -8.88 -2.47
C PHE A 926 -30.02 -7.70 -1.78
N ASP A 927 -28.72 -7.82 -1.48
CA ASP A 927 -27.98 -6.75 -0.81
C ASP A 927 -27.75 -5.55 -1.75
N LYS A 928 -28.27 -4.38 -1.37
CA LYS A 928 -28.20 -3.15 -2.18
C LYS A 928 -26.78 -2.63 -2.44
N THR A 929 -25.79 -3.10 -1.67
CA THR A 929 -24.39 -2.67 -1.77
C THR A 929 -23.52 -3.65 -2.54
N THR A 930 -23.77 -4.95 -2.42
CA THR A 930 -22.89 -5.99 -2.98
C THR A 930 -23.50 -6.79 -4.14
N GLU A 931 -24.82 -6.76 -4.29
CA GLU A 931 -25.55 -7.63 -5.22
C GLU A 931 -26.40 -6.86 -6.24
N ARG A 932 -26.43 -5.53 -6.16
CA ARG A 932 -27.13 -4.63 -7.08
C ARG A 932 -26.22 -4.08 -8.16
N TYR A 933 -26.70 -4.10 -9.40
CA TYR A 933 -26.05 -3.55 -10.58
C TYR A 933 -26.98 -2.52 -11.24
N ASP A 934 -26.53 -1.26 -11.28
CA ASP A 934 -27.24 -0.12 -11.86
C ASP A 934 -26.97 -0.05 -13.37
N LEU A 935 -28.01 -0.22 -14.18
CA LEU A 935 -27.92 -0.16 -15.64
C LEU A 935 -28.30 1.23 -16.19
N GLY A 936 -28.86 2.13 -15.36
CA GLY A 936 -29.20 3.50 -15.70
C GLY A 936 -30.66 3.73 -16.11
N THR A 937 -31.00 5.03 -16.30
CA THR A 937 -32.31 5.49 -16.81
C THR A 937 -32.28 5.67 -18.32
N GLU A 938 -33.32 5.20 -19.01
CA GLU A 938 -33.53 5.44 -20.44
C GLU A 938 -34.85 6.17 -20.71
N VAL A 939 -34.88 6.94 -21.79
CA VAL A 939 -36.05 7.75 -22.19
C VAL A 939 -36.55 7.45 -23.61
N ASP A 940 -35.79 6.64 -24.36
CA ASP A 940 -36.14 6.25 -25.71
C ASP A 940 -37.24 5.20 -25.66
N ASN A 941 -38.24 5.30 -26.57
CA ASN A 941 -39.36 4.37 -26.61
C ASN A 941 -38.95 2.90 -26.53
N VAL A 942 -37.86 2.48 -27.18
CA VAL A 942 -37.28 1.14 -26.97
C VAL A 942 -35.78 1.31 -26.87
N ALA A 943 -35.24 1.02 -25.70
CA ALA A 943 -33.82 1.19 -25.38
C ALA A 943 -33.21 -0.14 -24.94
N THR A 944 -31.90 -0.31 -25.17
CA THR A 944 -31.12 -1.42 -24.63
C THR A 944 -30.00 -0.84 -23.76
N VAL A 945 -30.05 -1.15 -22.48
CA VAL A 945 -28.98 -0.87 -21.51
C VAL A 945 -28.12 -2.10 -21.31
N SER A 946 -26.82 -1.90 -21.05
CA SER A 946 -25.89 -3.01 -20.82
C SER A 946 -24.95 -2.70 -19.67
N PHE A 947 -24.67 -3.72 -18.86
CA PHE A 947 -23.70 -3.63 -17.76
C PHE A 947 -22.77 -4.86 -17.78
N THR A 948 -21.55 -4.70 -17.29
CA THR A 948 -20.59 -5.80 -17.22
C THR A 948 -20.50 -6.32 -15.80
N ILE A 949 -20.98 -7.54 -15.57
CA ILE A 949 -21.01 -8.18 -14.25
C ILE A 949 -19.87 -9.19 -14.17
N THR A 950 -19.02 -9.06 -13.14
CA THR A 950 -18.02 -10.08 -12.80
C THR A 950 -18.57 -10.93 -11.67
N VAL A 951 -18.60 -12.25 -11.86
CA VAL A 951 -19.02 -13.19 -10.82
C VAL A 951 -18.02 -13.13 -9.68
N PRO A 952 -18.43 -12.83 -8.42
CA PRO A 952 -17.51 -12.78 -7.30
C PRO A 952 -16.73 -14.09 -7.13
N SER A 953 -15.46 -14.00 -6.73
CA SER A 953 -14.62 -15.19 -6.53
C SER A 953 -15.11 -16.07 -5.37
N ASP A 954 -15.87 -15.48 -4.46
CA ASP A 954 -16.49 -16.10 -3.28
C ASP A 954 -17.99 -16.38 -3.47
N ALA A 955 -18.56 -16.12 -4.66
CA ALA A 955 -19.96 -16.45 -4.96
C ALA A 955 -20.23 -17.94 -4.69
N LYS A 956 -21.30 -18.27 -3.97
CA LYS A 956 -21.59 -19.66 -3.62
C LYS A 956 -21.90 -20.48 -4.86
N LEU A 957 -21.38 -21.70 -4.90
CA LEU A 957 -21.60 -22.62 -6.02
C LEU A 957 -23.06 -23.12 -6.01
N GLY A 958 -23.63 -23.32 -7.20
CA GLY A 958 -24.99 -23.81 -7.38
C GLY A 958 -25.93 -22.75 -7.95
N ASN A 959 -27.23 -22.97 -7.76
CA ASN A 959 -28.25 -22.10 -8.35
C ASN A 959 -28.45 -20.84 -7.48
N THR A 960 -28.39 -19.67 -8.10
CA THR A 960 -28.78 -18.38 -7.53
C THR A 960 -29.82 -17.67 -8.39
N ARG A 961 -30.55 -16.70 -7.81
CA ARG A 961 -31.50 -15.83 -8.48
C ARG A 961 -30.80 -14.59 -9.06
N MET A 962 -31.10 -14.29 -10.31
CA MET A 962 -30.91 -12.97 -10.91
C MET A 962 -32.29 -12.33 -11.07
N ARG A 963 -32.47 -11.11 -10.58
CA ARG A 963 -33.69 -10.31 -10.73
C ARG A 963 -33.38 -9.08 -11.58
N VAL A 964 -34.19 -8.82 -12.60
CA VAL A 964 -34.12 -7.60 -13.42
C VAL A 964 -35.34 -6.77 -13.09
N VAL A 965 -35.14 -5.49 -12.80
CA VAL A 965 -36.22 -4.55 -12.46
C VAL A 965 -36.10 -3.35 -13.38
N ILE A 966 -37.22 -2.93 -13.97
CA ILE A 966 -37.39 -1.57 -14.49
C ILE A 966 -38.44 -0.86 -13.64
N GLU A 967 -38.21 0.41 -13.34
CA GLU A 967 -39.15 1.23 -12.59
C GLU A 967 -39.20 2.64 -13.19
N TYR A 968 -40.39 3.21 -13.25
CA TYR A 968 -40.58 4.58 -13.72
C TYR A 968 -39.78 5.56 -12.84
N ASP A 969 -38.93 6.36 -13.50
CA ASP A 969 -38.16 7.42 -12.87
C ASP A 969 -39.06 8.66 -12.77
N ASP A 970 -39.78 8.84 -11.66
CA ASP A 970 -40.65 10.00 -11.49
C ASP A 970 -39.80 11.29 -11.36
N PRO A 971 -39.99 12.32 -12.20
CA PRO A 971 -39.18 13.55 -12.13
C PRO A 971 -39.29 14.34 -10.81
N THR A 972 -40.26 14.02 -9.95
CA THR A 972 -40.48 14.62 -8.63
C THR A 972 -40.06 13.72 -7.48
N ASP A 973 -40.40 12.44 -7.52
CA ASP A 973 -40.24 11.49 -6.40
C ASP A 973 -39.14 10.44 -6.64
N GLY A 974 -38.61 10.33 -7.87
CA GLY A 974 -37.54 9.41 -8.27
C GLY A 974 -38.03 7.98 -8.53
N PHE A 975 -37.12 7.02 -8.36
CA PHE A 975 -37.36 5.58 -8.52
C PHE A 975 -36.78 4.81 -7.33
N GLY A 976 -37.29 3.60 -7.10
CA GLY A 976 -36.83 2.68 -6.08
C GLY A 976 -35.41 2.18 -6.28
N ASP A 977 -34.74 1.85 -5.17
CA ASP A 977 -33.32 1.50 -5.17
C ASP A 977 -33.05 0.03 -4.83
N GLY A 978 -34.09 -0.78 -4.74
CA GLY A 978 -34.04 -2.16 -4.28
C GLY A 978 -34.93 -3.12 -5.07
N ALA A 979 -34.84 -4.39 -4.70
CA ALA A 979 -35.36 -5.51 -5.48
C ALA A 979 -36.77 -5.96 -5.04
N CYS A 980 -37.39 -5.24 -4.11
CA CYS A 980 -38.57 -5.64 -3.36
C CYS A 980 -39.67 -4.56 -3.41
N ASP A 981 -40.94 -4.93 -3.22
CA ASP A 981 -42.08 -3.99 -3.18
C ASP A 981 -41.87 -2.80 -2.23
N GLU A 982 -41.21 -3.05 -1.09
CA GLU A 982 -40.95 -2.01 -0.08
C GLU A 982 -39.88 -1.00 -0.51
N ASP A 983 -39.11 -1.34 -1.54
CA ASP A 983 -38.05 -0.51 -2.11
C ASP A 983 -38.50 0.29 -3.32
N HIS A 984 -39.63 -0.08 -3.94
CA HIS A 984 -40.20 0.64 -5.08
C HIS A 984 -40.77 2.00 -4.59
N LEU A 985 -40.53 3.08 -5.34
CA LEU A 985 -41.07 4.41 -5.06
C LEU A 985 -42.27 4.75 -5.94
N THR A 986 -42.37 4.11 -7.11
CA THR A 986 -43.46 4.30 -8.06
C THR A 986 -44.25 3.01 -8.25
N GLU A 987 -45.47 3.14 -8.78
CA GLU A 987 -46.31 1.98 -9.06
C GLU A 987 -46.12 1.43 -10.47
N TRP A 988 -45.23 2.00 -11.30
CA TRP A 988 -45.04 1.63 -12.71
C TRP A 988 -43.66 1.03 -12.92
N GLY A 989 -43.60 -0.11 -13.60
CA GLY A 989 -42.38 -0.88 -13.77
C GLY A 989 -42.68 -2.34 -14.11
N GLU A 990 -41.62 -3.14 -14.21
CA GLU A 990 -41.72 -4.58 -14.39
C GLU A 990 -40.50 -5.28 -13.79
N THR A 991 -40.72 -6.48 -13.26
CA THR A 991 -39.70 -7.34 -12.69
C THR A 991 -39.66 -8.69 -13.39
N GLU A 992 -38.46 -9.14 -13.77
CA GLU A 992 -38.22 -10.48 -14.30
C GLU A 992 -37.19 -11.26 -13.48
N ASP A 993 -37.49 -12.51 -13.15
CA ASP A 993 -36.61 -13.39 -12.38
C ASP A 993 -35.99 -14.52 -13.22
N TYR A 994 -34.69 -14.76 -13.09
CA TYR A 994 -33.90 -15.76 -13.80
C TYR A 994 -33.05 -16.61 -12.84
N THR A 995 -32.60 -17.79 -13.29
CA THR A 995 -31.65 -18.62 -12.50
C THR A 995 -30.25 -18.60 -13.10
N LEU A 996 -29.23 -18.33 -12.28
CA LEU A 996 -27.82 -18.52 -12.65
C LEU A 996 -27.27 -19.75 -11.93
N ILE A 997 -26.40 -20.51 -12.58
CA ILE A 997 -25.72 -21.67 -11.99
C ILE A 997 -24.23 -21.33 -11.86
N VAL A 998 -23.79 -21.05 -10.64
CA VAL A 998 -22.39 -20.70 -10.33
C VAL A 998 -21.56 -21.98 -10.19
N ASP A 999 -20.45 -22.05 -10.93
CA ASP A 999 -19.48 -23.14 -10.86
C ASP A 999 -18.06 -22.59 -10.58
N SER A 1000 -17.16 -23.44 -10.11
CA SER A 1000 -15.81 -23.04 -9.68
C SER A 1000 -14.82 -22.99 -10.85
N LEU A 1001 -13.94 -21.98 -10.85
CA LEU A 1001 -12.74 -21.98 -11.69
C LEU A 1001 -11.81 -23.13 -11.27
N VAL A 1002 -11.55 -24.10 -12.14
CA VAL A 1002 -10.49 -25.09 -11.92
C VAL A 1002 -9.12 -24.46 -12.18
N SER A 1003 -8.70 -23.62 -11.24
CA SER A 1003 -7.36 -23.05 -11.13
C SER A 1003 -6.62 -23.74 -9.98
N VAL A 1004 -5.52 -24.43 -10.28
CA VAL A 1004 -4.66 -25.07 -9.26
C VAL A 1004 -3.64 -24.03 -8.82
N GLU A 1005 -3.98 -23.22 -7.82
CA GLU A 1005 -2.97 -22.40 -7.14
C GLU A 1005 -1.94 -23.33 -6.46
N ASP A 1006 -0.67 -23.21 -6.85
CA ASP A 1006 0.46 -24.00 -6.32
C ASP A 1006 1.15 -23.18 -5.22
N PHE A 1007 0.61 -23.23 -3.99
CA PHE A 1007 1.25 -22.62 -2.83
C PHE A 1007 2.51 -23.39 -2.43
N SER A 1008 3.64 -22.71 -2.19
CA SER A 1008 4.83 -23.34 -1.62
C SER A 1008 4.70 -23.49 -0.09
N PHE A 1009 4.95 -24.68 0.44
CA PHE A 1009 5.09 -24.89 1.88
C PHE A 1009 6.45 -24.35 2.37
N GLU A 1010 6.49 -23.77 3.57
CA GLU A 1010 7.76 -23.36 4.19
C GLU A 1010 8.65 -24.57 4.47
N GLY A 1011 9.96 -24.40 4.28
CA GLY A 1011 10.93 -25.49 4.48
C GLY A 1011 10.76 -26.69 3.54
N PHE A 1012 10.03 -26.56 2.42
CA PHE A 1012 9.79 -27.67 1.51
C PHE A 1012 11.07 -28.21 0.87
N ASN A 1013 11.36 -29.48 1.14
CA ASN A 1013 12.56 -30.16 0.65
C ASN A 1013 12.24 -31.61 0.25
N LEU A 1014 12.67 -32.00 -0.95
CA LEU A 1014 12.44 -33.33 -1.53
C LEU A 1014 13.78 -33.91 -2.03
N TYR A 1015 14.31 -34.93 -1.34
CA TYR A 1015 15.64 -35.47 -1.61
C TYR A 1015 15.83 -36.95 -1.21
N PRO A 1016 16.69 -37.73 -1.90
CA PRO A 1016 17.46 -37.33 -3.08
C PRO A 1016 16.55 -37.27 -4.32
N ASN A 1017 16.84 -36.32 -5.21
CA ASN A 1017 16.23 -36.22 -6.52
C ASN A 1017 17.35 -35.95 -7.55
N PRO A 1018 17.72 -36.90 -8.42
CA PRO A 1018 17.04 -38.18 -8.70
C PRO A 1018 17.09 -39.21 -7.57
N SER A 1019 16.04 -40.03 -7.46
CA SER A 1019 15.88 -41.11 -6.47
C SER A 1019 15.89 -42.51 -7.12
N ASN A 1020 16.06 -43.56 -6.33
CA ASN A 1020 15.83 -44.96 -6.76
C ASN A 1020 14.40 -45.43 -6.40
N GLY A 1021 13.43 -44.51 -6.40
CA GLY A 1021 12.03 -44.77 -6.02
C GLY A 1021 11.68 -44.41 -4.57
N ALA A 1022 12.68 -44.21 -3.70
CA ALA A 1022 12.49 -43.72 -2.32
C ALA A 1022 13.09 -42.31 -2.14
N PHE A 1023 12.32 -41.38 -1.59
CA PHE A 1023 12.74 -40.00 -1.31
C PHE A 1023 12.27 -39.54 0.07
N ASN A 1024 12.94 -38.55 0.66
CA ASN A 1024 12.49 -37.87 1.86
C ASN A 1024 11.73 -36.61 1.46
N LEU A 1025 10.66 -36.31 2.19
CA LEU A 1025 9.84 -35.13 2.04
C LEU A 1025 9.78 -34.42 3.40
N ASN A 1026 10.24 -33.16 3.42
CA ASN A 1026 10.21 -32.29 4.59
C ASN A 1026 9.50 -30.99 4.24
N PHE A 1027 8.61 -30.48 5.09
CA PHE A 1027 8.02 -29.15 4.98
C PHE A 1027 7.26 -28.79 6.27
N GLN A 1028 6.96 -27.52 6.49
CA GLN A 1028 6.05 -27.10 7.55
C GLN A 1028 4.60 -27.28 7.10
N VAL A 1029 3.80 -27.95 7.90
CA VAL A 1029 2.37 -28.08 7.64
C VAL A 1029 1.64 -26.79 8.03
N VAL A 1030 0.56 -26.52 7.32
CA VAL A 1030 -0.31 -25.35 7.51
C VAL A 1030 -1.21 -25.53 8.72
N ASP A 1031 -1.66 -26.75 8.94
CA ASP A 1031 -2.57 -27.15 10.00
C ASP A 1031 -2.37 -28.64 10.36
N THR A 1032 -3.27 -29.17 11.19
CA THR A 1032 -3.27 -30.59 11.59
C THR A 1032 -3.98 -31.52 10.60
N ASP A 1033 -4.40 -31.02 9.44
CA ASP A 1033 -5.02 -31.84 8.41
C ASP A 1033 -4.05 -32.87 7.86
N ARG A 1034 -4.62 -33.86 7.16
CA ARG A 1034 -3.82 -34.90 6.53
C ARG A 1034 -2.87 -34.32 5.49
N VAL A 1035 -1.62 -34.76 5.55
CA VAL A 1035 -0.67 -34.59 4.45
C VAL A 1035 -0.97 -35.66 3.39
N ILE A 1036 -1.43 -35.23 2.23
CA ILE A 1036 -1.72 -36.07 1.06
C ILE A 1036 -0.55 -35.94 0.09
N VAL A 1037 0.12 -37.05 -0.24
CA VAL A 1037 1.20 -37.09 -1.21
C VAL A 1037 0.80 -37.96 -2.39
N GLN A 1038 0.62 -37.35 -3.56
CA GLN A 1038 0.21 -37.98 -4.80
C GLN A 1038 1.37 -38.00 -5.79
N LEU A 1039 1.58 -39.12 -6.46
CA LEU A 1039 2.55 -39.28 -7.54
C LEU A 1039 1.79 -39.40 -8.86
N PHE A 1040 2.09 -38.54 -9.82
CA PHE A 1040 1.54 -38.55 -11.18
C PHE A 1040 2.64 -38.87 -12.20
N ASP A 1041 2.30 -39.55 -13.28
CA ASP A 1041 3.17 -39.60 -14.46
C ASP A 1041 3.12 -38.28 -15.25
N ILE A 1042 3.97 -38.12 -16.26
CA ILE A 1042 4.03 -36.91 -17.09
C ILE A 1042 2.75 -36.62 -17.89
N THR A 1043 1.82 -37.58 -17.97
CA THR A 1043 0.52 -37.39 -18.64
C THR A 1043 -0.57 -36.95 -17.67
N GLY A 1044 -0.24 -36.75 -16.38
CA GLY A 1044 -1.19 -36.35 -15.34
C GLY A 1044 -1.99 -37.51 -14.75
N ARG A 1045 -1.67 -38.77 -15.10
CA ARG A 1045 -2.32 -39.95 -14.52
C ARG A 1045 -1.75 -40.23 -13.13
N LEU A 1046 -2.63 -40.37 -12.14
CA LEU A 1046 -2.27 -40.72 -10.76
C LEU A 1046 -1.69 -42.15 -10.71
N ILE A 1047 -0.43 -42.26 -10.29
CA ILE A 1047 0.31 -43.52 -10.11
C ILE A 1047 0.13 -44.06 -8.69
N GLY A 1048 0.00 -43.19 -7.70
CA GLY A 1048 -0.28 -43.60 -6.33
C GLY A 1048 -0.44 -42.43 -5.37
N GLU A 1049 -1.08 -42.68 -4.24
CA GLU A 1049 -1.34 -41.69 -3.19
C GLU A 1049 -0.94 -42.25 -1.82
N LYS A 1050 -0.44 -41.39 -0.94
CA LYS A 1050 -0.19 -41.69 0.47
C LYS A 1050 -0.73 -40.59 1.35
N ASN A 1051 -1.48 -40.99 2.36
CA ASN A 1051 -2.10 -40.10 3.34
C ASN A 1051 -1.43 -40.27 4.69
N TYR A 1052 -1.02 -39.17 5.29
CA TYR A 1052 -0.36 -39.14 6.59
C TYR A 1052 -1.13 -38.22 7.53
N LEU A 1053 -1.57 -38.76 8.66
CA LEU A 1053 -2.03 -37.93 9.78
C LEU A 1053 -0.80 -37.22 10.38
N ASN A 1054 -0.91 -35.91 10.59
CA ASN A 1054 0.17 -35.12 11.15
C ASN A 1054 -0.33 -34.23 12.30
N THR A 1055 0.27 -34.37 13.47
CA THR A 1055 -0.06 -33.60 14.69
C THR A 1055 1.07 -32.66 15.11
N LYS A 1056 2.03 -32.42 14.22
CA LYS A 1056 3.23 -31.60 14.47
C LYS A 1056 3.41 -30.58 13.36
N ASN A 1057 3.90 -29.38 13.70
CA ASN A 1057 4.11 -28.27 12.76
C ASN A 1057 5.10 -28.58 11.61
N ASN A 1058 5.95 -29.61 11.75
CA ASN A 1058 6.90 -30.03 10.72
C ASN A 1058 6.60 -31.46 10.25
N PHE A 1059 6.31 -31.64 8.96
CA PHE A 1059 6.23 -32.94 8.31
C PHE A 1059 7.62 -33.37 7.85
N SER A 1060 8.07 -34.56 8.27
CA SER A 1060 9.29 -35.19 7.75
C SER A 1060 9.08 -36.70 7.64
N LYS A 1061 9.01 -37.21 6.42
CA LYS A 1061 8.84 -38.65 6.16
C LYS A 1061 9.65 -39.11 4.94
N LYS A 1062 10.12 -40.35 5.04
CA LYS A 1062 10.61 -41.11 3.88
C LYS A 1062 9.42 -41.73 3.15
N ILE A 1063 9.28 -41.40 1.87
CA ILE A 1063 8.20 -41.82 0.97
C ILE A 1063 8.77 -42.79 -0.07
N PHE A 1064 7.99 -43.81 -0.38
CA PHE A 1064 8.33 -44.84 -1.36
C PHE A 1064 7.07 -45.34 -2.06
N PHE A 1065 7.00 -45.28 -3.38
CA PHE A 1065 5.87 -45.82 -4.15
C PHE A 1065 6.27 -47.15 -4.79
N ASP A 1066 5.48 -48.21 -4.54
CA ASP A 1066 5.74 -49.52 -5.13
C ASP A 1066 5.47 -49.49 -6.64
N LYS A 1067 6.28 -50.19 -7.44
CA LYS A 1067 6.09 -50.41 -8.90
C LYS A 1067 6.27 -49.20 -9.82
N THR A 1068 7.14 -48.24 -9.48
CA THR A 1068 7.52 -47.14 -10.40
C THR A 1068 8.62 -47.57 -11.37
N SER A 1069 8.44 -47.36 -12.68
CA SER A 1069 9.51 -47.53 -13.68
C SER A 1069 10.45 -46.30 -13.70
N PRO A 1070 11.69 -46.42 -14.18
CA PRO A 1070 12.58 -45.28 -14.40
C PRO A 1070 11.92 -44.21 -15.28
N GLY A 1071 11.92 -42.96 -14.86
CA GLY A 1071 11.22 -41.87 -15.54
C GLY A 1071 11.06 -40.58 -14.72
N LEU A 1072 10.48 -39.56 -15.36
CA LEU A 1072 10.07 -38.31 -14.71
C LEU A 1072 8.63 -38.44 -14.20
N TYR A 1073 8.39 -37.98 -12.97
CA TYR A 1073 7.08 -37.96 -12.32
C TYR A 1073 6.83 -36.59 -11.69
N LEU A 1074 5.57 -36.31 -11.36
CA LEU A 1074 5.15 -35.14 -10.60
C LEU A 1074 4.66 -35.61 -9.22
N VAL A 1075 5.23 -35.08 -8.15
CA VAL A 1075 4.78 -35.30 -6.77
C VAL A 1075 3.97 -34.09 -6.35
N ARG A 1076 2.67 -34.28 -6.11
CA ARG A 1076 1.79 -33.28 -5.53
C ARG A 1076 1.65 -33.55 -4.03
N VAL A 1077 1.74 -32.50 -3.24
CA VAL A 1077 1.60 -32.54 -1.77
C VAL A 1077 0.48 -31.59 -1.40
N LYS A 1078 -0.48 -32.03 -0.57
CA LYS A 1078 -1.56 -31.21 -0.03
C LYS A 1078 -1.61 -31.31 1.49
N ASN A 1079 -1.92 -30.20 2.16
CA ASN A 1079 -2.23 -30.15 3.58
C ASN A 1079 -2.99 -28.84 3.85
N GLY A 1080 -4.18 -28.95 4.42
CA GLY A 1080 -5.16 -27.86 4.48
C GLY A 1080 -5.53 -27.35 3.10
N VAL A 1081 -5.65 -26.03 2.99
CA VAL A 1081 -5.90 -25.30 1.74
C VAL A 1081 -4.66 -25.21 0.82
N LYS A 1082 -3.45 -25.53 1.30
CA LYS A 1082 -2.23 -25.44 0.47
C LYS A 1082 -1.96 -26.73 -0.30
N GLN A 1083 -1.51 -26.56 -1.54
CA GLN A 1083 -1.00 -27.65 -2.37
C GLN A 1083 0.27 -27.19 -3.12
N THR A 1084 1.24 -28.10 -3.28
CA THR A 1084 2.44 -27.85 -4.09
C THR A 1084 2.78 -29.03 -4.97
N THR A 1085 3.31 -28.80 -6.17
CA THR A 1085 3.71 -29.85 -7.11
C THR A 1085 5.20 -29.74 -7.47
N ARG A 1086 5.95 -30.85 -7.37
CA ARG A 1086 7.40 -30.90 -7.67
C ARG A 1086 7.75 -32.08 -8.59
N LYS A 1087 8.77 -31.87 -9.43
CA LYS A 1087 9.31 -32.91 -10.31
C LYS A 1087 10.13 -33.93 -9.50
N LEU A 1088 9.87 -35.22 -9.67
CA LEU A 1088 10.66 -36.32 -9.11
C LEU A 1088 11.22 -37.17 -10.25
N ILE A 1089 12.52 -37.40 -10.26
CA ILE A 1089 13.18 -38.30 -11.21
C ILE A 1089 13.46 -39.62 -10.51
N ILE A 1090 12.98 -40.73 -11.08
CA ILE A 1090 13.25 -42.10 -10.61
C ILE A 1090 14.21 -42.76 -11.60
N LYS A 1091 15.35 -43.27 -11.11
CA LYS A 1091 16.40 -43.93 -11.90
C LYS A 1091 16.18 -45.42 -12.08
#